data_AF-A0A2C6AD33-F1
#
_entry.id   AF-A0A2C6AD33-F1
#
_cell.length_a   1.000
_cell.length_b   1.000
_cell.length_c   1.000
_cell.angle_alpha   90.00
_cell.angle_beta   90.00
_cell.angle_gamma   90.00
#
_symmetry.space_group_name_H-M   'P 1'
#
loop_
_entity.id
_entity.type
_entity.pdbx_description
1 polymer ?
#
loop_
_entity_poly.entity_id
_entity_poly.type
_entity_poly.pdbx_seq_one_letter_code
_entity_poly.pdbx_strand_id
1 'polypeptide(L)'
;MSKHQTKGYPIDKRLDPQLVFPGIVKKSDVVQWERKLKKILTKWMQDPDSPFQAVRDELGAGLFCADSESEKSEPSEREDFTDDFGVELPTNSSTLFSMALPLLTSLHSRGALPAILFNYNREDCERTLFEILSQLKSAESTWKEESTEWHKKIEAFENWKNVQVQTGKNKKKEMGKGKSQHGSGMSKEEQMREEASKEASPWQSFDPKAPIDLFSFADRTKLLDSELEPVICRLTMAEVNPKVIEGLRRGIAVHHAGMNRQYRQVVEMLFRKGFLTAVVATGTLALGINMPCKTVVFFGDSIFLTALSYLQAAGRAGRRGFDILGNVVFAGMPHQRVFEIMSSRLPDLRGHFPLSTSLILRLMGLLHRTGNSEFADRAIRSLLSQTRLYLGGPSDQMTRRHHLRFSIEYLRRQNLFSRDGTPLNFSGLVGHLYFTEDSVFGFHALLKEGYFHQVCEGIYRNPKAVLLKLALVLSHLFCRTPVHGSLDKEVVRRSPSVVWLPDLPSQAEKILARHNKETLETFRTYVSTFVKQHLSTFPDTRLPFTGFDVQPRHEEMDAAPAIRHLPPTQIRSPFAALSGFTDEFESIHDLCSTVRGGVFLEESAVPYIAVHKGRWNAYVYDFFKHGGLDPLVKDNGIKKEDVWFRLKDFSRILAIIVTSLTNFFKLDVSMDDAMMDVQEVGDMMQGDDPPEDEDKPKLAAGAKDATVAKAAAVTNRKPKKEKVIDSWSDEFGDDGAEVDDEVAKQDRTCSSSPGTPDPPGVLPVGENGDASLRRVLLSFQMLRIEFDEKFWNVWA
;
A
#
# COMPACT_ATOMS: atom_id res chain seq x y z
N MET A 1 -34.14 17.38 -22.32
CA MET A 1 -33.93 17.76 -23.76
C MET A 1 -35.24 17.77 -24.56
N SER A 2 -35.88 16.63 -24.89
CA SER A 2 -37.10 16.60 -25.74
C SER A 2 -38.22 17.55 -25.29
N LYS A 3 -38.44 17.65 -23.97
CA LYS A 3 -39.41 18.57 -23.34
C LYS A 3 -39.13 20.07 -23.56
N HIS A 4 -37.87 20.45 -23.77
CA HIS A 4 -37.41 21.85 -23.81
C HIS A 4 -36.98 22.31 -25.21
N GLN A 5 -37.19 21.50 -26.26
CA GLN A 5 -36.84 21.92 -27.62
C GLN A 5 -37.69 23.12 -28.07
N THR A 6 -37.07 24.09 -28.74
CA THR A 6 -37.74 25.27 -29.29
C THR A 6 -37.65 25.27 -30.82
N LYS A 7 -38.37 26.17 -31.49
CA LYS A 7 -38.34 26.26 -32.96
C LYS A 7 -36.94 26.55 -33.54
N GLY A 8 -36.07 27.22 -32.77
CA GLY A 8 -34.66 27.43 -33.14
C GLY A 8 -33.73 26.26 -32.82
N TYR A 9 -34.12 25.40 -31.86
CA TYR A 9 -33.30 24.29 -31.36
C TYR A 9 -34.09 22.96 -31.38
N PRO A 10 -34.44 22.43 -32.57
CA PRO A 10 -35.12 21.14 -32.69
C PRO A 10 -34.18 19.96 -32.39
N ILE A 11 -34.74 18.86 -31.89
CA ILE A 11 -34.03 17.58 -31.76
C ILE A 11 -34.43 16.68 -32.94
N ASP A 12 -33.44 16.06 -33.58
CA ASP A 12 -33.71 15.07 -34.64
C ASP A 12 -34.44 13.86 -34.05
N LYS A 13 -35.63 13.54 -34.58
CA LYS A 13 -36.44 12.37 -34.17
C LYS A 13 -35.67 11.04 -34.34
N ARG A 14 -34.63 11.01 -35.17
CA ARG A 14 -33.70 9.87 -35.32
C ARG A 14 -32.77 9.65 -34.11
N LEU A 15 -32.90 10.44 -33.05
CA LEU A 15 -32.19 10.26 -31.77
C LEU A 15 -33.09 9.77 -30.63
N ASP A 16 -34.34 9.42 -30.92
CA ASP A 16 -35.20 8.73 -29.96
C ASP A 16 -34.58 7.38 -29.56
N PRO A 17 -34.36 7.11 -28.26
CA PRO A 17 -33.86 5.82 -27.79
C PRO A 17 -34.63 4.61 -28.36
N GLN A 18 -35.94 4.72 -28.54
CA GLN A 18 -36.79 3.63 -29.05
C GLN A 18 -36.53 3.30 -30.54
N LEU A 19 -35.99 4.26 -31.30
CA LEU A 19 -35.69 4.09 -32.73
C LEU A 19 -34.20 3.78 -32.99
N VAL A 20 -33.32 4.08 -32.04
CA VAL A 20 -31.86 3.92 -32.20
C VAL A 20 -31.37 2.60 -31.64
N PHE A 21 -31.97 2.09 -30.57
CA PHE A 21 -31.50 0.90 -29.90
C PHE A 21 -32.15 -0.38 -30.46
N PRO A 22 -31.35 -1.38 -30.90
CA PRO A 22 -31.88 -2.71 -31.17
C PRO A 22 -32.32 -3.39 -29.88
N GLY A 23 -33.16 -4.43 -29.97
CA GLY A 23 -33.70 -5.15 -28.80
C GLY A 23 -32.66 -5.78 -27.85
N ILE A 24 -31.39 -5.84 -28.24
CA ILE A 24 -30.25 -6.12 -27.35
C ILE A 24 -29.22 -4.99 -27.51
N VAL A 25 -29.16 -4.11 -26.52
CA VAL A 25 -28.31 -2.90 -26.57
C VAL A 25 -26.85 -3.22 -26.23
N LYS A 26 -25.91 -2.90 -27.12
CA LYS A 26 -24.47 -3.02 -26.84
C LYS A 26 -23.89 -1.68 -26.41
N LYS A 27 -22.80 -1.72 -25.62
CA LYS A 27 -22.05 -0.52 -25.18
C LYS A 27 -21.56 0.33 -26.38
N SER A 28 -21.27 -0.29 -27.51
CA SER A 28 -20.95 0.40 -28.78
C SER A 28 -22.04 1.34 -29.24
N ASP A 29 -23.29 0.93 -29.08
CA ASP A 29 -24.46 1.57 -29.67
C ASP A 29 -24.86 2.78 -28.83
N VAL A 30 -24.79 2.62 -27.49
CA VAL A 30 -24.92 3.71 -26.51
C VAL A 30 -23.89 4.79 -26.77
N VAL A 31 -22.61 4.44 -26.94
CA VAL A 31 -21.54 5.42 -27.21
C VAL A 31 -21.72 6.14 -28.55
N GLN A 32 -22.27 5.47 -29.57
CA GLN A 32 -22.59 6.11 -30.85
C GLN A 32 -23.78 7.06 -30.75
N TRP A 33 -24.83 6.69 -30.02
CA TRP A 33 -25.98 7.55 -29.73
C TRP A 33 -25.58 8.77 -28.89
N GLU A 34 -24.86 8.54 -27.79
CA GLU A 34 -24.30 9.55 -26.89
C GLU A 34 -23.45 10.58 -27.68
N ARG A 35 -22.59 10.12 -28.61
CA ARG A 35 -21.78 11.01 -29.46
C ARG A 35 -22.63 11.90 -30.36
N LYS A 36 -23.76 11.41 -30.88
CA LYS A 36 -24.69 12.22 -31.69
C LYS A 36 -25.46 13.21 -30.82
N LEU A 37 -25.93 12.78 -29.64
CA LEU A 37 -26.64 13.64 -28.69
C LEU A 37 -25.74 14.77 -28.16
N LYS A 38 -24.50 14.44 -27.78
CA LYS A 38 -23.49 15.42 -27.33
C LYS A 38 -23.22 16.50 -28.39
N LYS A 39 -23.18 16.16 -29.68
CA LYS A 39 -23.03 17.17 -30.75
C LYS A 39 -24.18 18.18 -30.78
N ILE A 40 -25.40 17.79 -30.44
CA ILE A 40 -26.55 18.72 -30.33
C ILE A 40 -26.41 19.54 -29.04
N LEU A 41 -26.10 18.90 -27.92
CA LEU A 41 -25.93 19.58 -26.63
C LEU A 41 -24.81 20.63 -26.68
N THR A 42 -23.67 20.36 -27.32
CA THR A 42 -22.59 21.34 -27.51
C THR A 42 -23.03 22.55 -28.33
N LYS A 43 -23.90 22.38 -29.33
CA LYS A 43 -24.48 23.51 -30.07
C LYS A 43 -25.40 24.36 -29.21
N TRP A 44 -26.17 23.74 -28.30
CA TRP A 44 -27.00 24.48 -27.36
C TRP A 44 -26.11 25.23 -26.36
N MET A 45 -25.12 24.57 -25.77
CA MET A 45 -24.16 25.19 -24.82
C MET A 45 -23.38 26.39 -25.36
N GLN A 46 -23.21 26.52 -26.68
CA GLN A 46 -22.50 27.64 -27.31
C GLN A 46 -23.35 28.90 -27.45
N ASP A 47 -24.68 28.79 -27.31
CA ASP A 47 -25.61 29.88 -27.54
C ASP A 47 -26.39 30.23 -26.26
N PRO A 48 -26.29 31.47 -25.75
CA PRO A 48 -26.94 31.88 -24.51
C PRO A 48 -28.47 31.93 -24.61
N ASP A 49 -29.05 32.05 -25.81
CA ASP A 49 -30.50 32.04 -26.03
C ASP A 49 -31.08 30.62 -26.20
N SER A 50 -30.24 29.59 -26.04
CA SER A 50 -30.65 28.19 -26.16
C SER A 50 -31.43 27.69 -24.92
N PRO A 51 -32.28 26.66 -25.09
CA PRO A 51 -32.94 25.98 -23.97
C PRO A 51 -32.01 25.13 -23.10
N PHE A 52 -30.67 25.28 -23.22
CA PHE A 52 -29.70 24.52 -22.42
C PHE A 52 -29.89 24.71 -20.92
N GLN A 53 -30.14 25.96 -20.48
CA GLN A 53 -30.33 26.28 -19.06
C GLN A 53 -31.49 25.47 -18.47
N ALA A 54 -32.66 25.47 -19.12
CA ALA A 54 -33.83 24.71 -18.68
C ALA A 54 -33.58 23.19 -18.64
N VAL A 55 -32.83 22.64 -19.60
CA VAL A 55 -32.41 21.22 -19.57
C VAL A 55 -31.46 20.92 -18.41
N ARG A 56 -30.52 21.82 -18.13
CA ARG A 56 -29.59 21.69 -17.01
C ARG A 56 -30.34 21.75 -15.68
N ASP A 57 -31.32 22.63 -15.56
CA ASP A 57 -32.06 22.82 -14.31
C ASP A 57 -33.04 21.65 -14.06
N GLU A 58 -33.69 21.10 -15.11
CA GLU A 58 -34.49 19.86 -15.02
C GLU A 58 -33.64 18.65 -14.59
N LEU A 59 -32.48 18.44 -15.22
CA LEU A 59 -31.58 17.33 -14.86
C LEU A 59 -30.85 17.57 -13.53
N GLY A 60 -30.62 18.83 -13.19
CA GLY A 60 -29.91 19.27 -12.00
C GLY A 60 -30.76 19.19 -10.74
N ALA A 61 -32.09 19.36 -10.82
CA ALA A 61 -32.98 19.26 -9.67
C ALA A 61 -32.84 17.92 -8.91
N GLY A 62 -32.61 16.81 -9.63
CA GLY A 62 -32.35 15.49 -9.03
C GLY A 62 -30.89 15.21 -8.64
N LEU A 63 -29.94 16.11 -8.97
CA LEU A 63 -28.50 15.93 -8.74
C LEU A 63 -27.89 16.95 -7.77
N PHE A 64 -28.55 18.09 -7.55
CA PHE A 64 -28.06 19.19 -6.70
C PHE A 64 -28.95 19.50 -5.49
N CYS A 65 -30.16 18.91 -5.39
CA CYS A 65 -31.03 19.03 -4.22
C CYS A 65 -30.94 17.76 -3.34
N ALA A 66 -29.83 17.61 -2.61
CA ALA A 66 -29.70 16.59 -1.56
C ALA A 66 -29.93 17.15 -0.13
N ASP A 67 -29.81 18.48 0.07
CA ASP A 67 -29.58 19.08 1.40
C ASP A 67 -30.65 20.11 1.86
N SER A 68 -31.91 20.05 1.40
CA SER A 68 -32.91 21.06 1.83
C SER A 68 -34.37 20.64 2.11
N GLU A 69 -34.82 19.43 1.79
CA GLU A 69 -36.23 19.03 2.06
C GLU A 69 -36.38 17.63 2.66
N SER A 70 -35.52 17.28 3.63
CA SER A 70 -35.73 16.11 4.51
C SER A 70 -36.57 16.45 5.75
N GLU A 71 -37.72 17.12 5.58
CA GLU A 71 -38.77 17.19 6.60
C GLU A 71 -40.13 17.54 5.97
N LYS A 72 -41.13 16.64 6.11
CA LYS A 72 -42.56 16.78 5.76
C LYS A 72 -42.97 16.61 4.28
N SER A 73 -43.18 15.36 3.87
CA SER A 73 -44.34 15.00 3.04
C SER A 73 -44.83 13.59 3.38
N GLU A 74 -46.14 13.42 3.53
CA GLU A 74 -46.81 12.13 3.79
C GLU A 74 -46.92 11.28 2.51
N PRO A 75 -47.12 9.96 2.61
CA PRO A 75 -46.99 9.05 1.48
C PRO A 75 -48.26 8.99 0.62
N SER A 76 -48.16 9.40 -0.65
CA SER A 76 -49.10 9.02 -1.70
C SER A 76 -48.40 8.19 -2.78
N GLU A 77 -48.78 6.92 -2.88
CA GLU A 77 -48.75 6.08 -4.08
C GLU A 77 -47.42 6.10 -4.88
N ARG A 78 -46.43 5.34 -4.40
CA ARG A 78 -45.36 4.83 -5.27
C ARG A 78 -45.89 3.61 -6.03
N GLU A 79 -45.81 3.65 -7.35
CA GLU A 79 -46.06 2.48 -8.20
C GLU A 79 -45.03 1.39 -7.89
N ASP A 80 -45.51 0.14 -7.77
CA ASP A 80 -44.71 -1.02 -7.39
C ASP A 80 -43.67 -1.40 -8.47
N PHE A 81 -42.45 -0.87 -8.34
CA PHE A 81 -41.27 -1.63 -8.76
C PHE A 81 -40.92 -2.62 -7.65
N THR A 82 -41.47 -3.82 -7.75
CA THR A 82 -41.19 -4.93 -6.81
C THR A 82 -39.69 -5.25 -6.81
N ASP A 83 -39.05 -5.05 -5.66
CA ASP A 83 -37.64 -5.36 -5.44
C ASP A 83 -37.39 -6.88 -5.58
N ASP A 84 -36.69 -7.30 -6.64
CA ASP A 84 -36.42 -8.71 -6.98
C ASP A 84 -35.45 -9.42 -6.00
N PHE A 85 -35.18 -8.79 -4.85
CA PHE A 85 -34.26 -9.26 -3.81
C PHE A 85 -34.87 -9.31 -2.39
N GLY A 86 -36.04 -8.70 -2.13
CA GLY A 86 -36.81 -8.95 -0.91
C GLY A 86 -36.08 -8.69 0.42
N VAL A 87 -35.13 -7.75 0.45
CA VAL A 87 -34.40 -7.35 1.67
C VAL A 87 -34.60 -5.85 1.87
N GLU A 88 -35.39 -5.48 2.89
CA GLU A 88 -35.51 -4.07 3.31
C GLU A 88 -34.13 -3.53 3.72
N LEU A 89 -33.75 -2.36 3.19
CA LEU A 89 -32.45 -1.72 3.36
C LEU A 89 -32.52 -0.63 4.46
N PRO A 90 -31.96 -0.84 5.67
CA PRO A 90 -31.91 0.20 6.70
C PRO A 90 -30.65 1.06 6.54
N THR A 91 -30.77 2.36 6.82
CA THR A 91 -29.75 3.38 6.55
C THR A 91 -28.60 3.48 7.58
N ASN A 92 -28.55 2.59 8.58
CA ASN A 92 -27.59 2.69 9.69
C ASN A 92 -26.38 1.74 9.54
N SER A 93 -25.19 2.14 10.00
CA SER A 93 -23.97 1.31 9.90
C SER A 93 -23.98 0.09 10.83
N SER A 94 -24.75 0.13 11.93
CA SER A 94 -24.95 -1.02 12.81
C SER A 94 -25.76 -2.14 12.14
N THR A 95 -26.77 -1.78 11.34
CA THR A 95 -27.59 -2.74 10.59
C THR A 95 -26.84 -3.43 9.46
N LEU A 96 -25.82 -2.78 8.87
CA LEU A 96 -25.05 -3.33 7.75
C LEU A 96 -24.49 -4.73 8.07
N PHE A 97 -23.82 -4.90 9.22
CA PHE A 97 -23.26 -6.20 9.64
C PHE A 97 -24.35 -7.28 9.81
N SER A 98 -25.51 -6.89 10.35
CA SER A 98 -26.61 -7.84 10.56
C SER A 98 -27.23 -8.36 9.26
N MET A 99 -27.08 -7.63 8.14
CA MET A 99 -27.54 -8.07 6.81
C MET A 99 -26.65 -9.14 6.17
N ALA A 100 -25.45 -9.40 6.70
CA ALA A 100 -24.49 -10.32 6.08
C ALA A 100 -25.01 -11.76 5.99
N LEU A 101 -25.63 -12.29 7.05
CA LEU A 101 -26.18 -13.64 7.05
C LEU A 101 -27.43 -13.75 6.14
N PRO A 102 -28.45 -12.88 6.22
CA PRO A 102 -29.56 -12.87 5.25
C PRO A 102 -29.11 -12.84 3.79
N LEU A 103 -28.10 -12.01 3.48
CA LEU A 103 -27.52 -11.93 2.14
C LEU A 103 -26.85 -13.24 1.71
N LEU A 104 -26.02 -13.85 2.57
CA LEU A 104 -25.38 -15.14 2.29
C LEU A 104 -26.40 -16.28 2.12
N THR A 105 -27.46 -16.31 2.93
CA THR A 105 -28.56 -17.28 2.82
C THR A 105 -29.34 -17.10 1.52
N SER A 106 -29.62 -15.87 1.10
CA SER A 106 -30.24 -15.58 -0.20
C SER A 106 -29.33 -15.97 -1.38
N LEU A 107 -28.02 -15.76 -1.27
CA LEU A 107 -27.06 -16.22 -2.28
C LEU A 107 -26.96 -17.75 -2.32
N HIS A 108 -27.03 -18.42 -1.18
CA HIS A 108 -27.05 -19.88 -1.10
C HIS A 108 -28.31 -20.47 -1.76
N SER A 109 -29.51 -19.95 -1.44
CA SER A 109 -30.77 -20.44 -2.01
C SER A 109 -30.85 -20.26 -3.54
N ARG A 110 -30.25 -19.20 -4.08
CA ARG A 110 -30.13 -18.94 -5.53
C ARG A 110 -28.95 -19.69 -6.19
N GLY A 111 -28.23 -20.55 -5.45
CA GLY A 111 -27.07 -21.29 -5.97
C GLY A 111 -25.91 -20.38 -6.44
N ALA A 112 -25.79 -19.20 -5.85
CA ALA A 112 -24.88 -18.11 -6.25
C ALA A 112 -23.52 -18.13 -5.51
N LEU A 113 -23.29 -19.10 -4.63
CA LEU A 113 -21.99 -19.35 -3.98
C LEU A 113 -21.05 -20.16 -4.91
N PRO A 114 -19.70 -20.10 -4.74
CA PRO A 114 -18.97 -19.38 -3.71
C PRO A 114 -18.94 -17.86 -3.94
N ALA A 115 -18.87 -17.08 -2.85
CA ALA A 115 -18.89 -15.63 -2.89
C ALA A 115 -17.72 -14.99 -2.11
N ILE A 116 -17.28 -13.81 -2.57
CA ILE A 116 -16.32 -12.95 -1.87
C ILE A 116 -17.01 -11.63 -1.52
N LEU A 117 -17.02 -11.28 -0.23
CA LEU A 117 -17.57 -10.04 0.32
C LEU A 117 -16.42 -9.06 0.54
N PHE A 118 -16.29 -8.06 -0.32
CA PHE A 118 -15.30 -7.01 -0.18
C PHE A 118 -15.78 -5.93 0.79
N ASN A 119 -15.07 -5.79 1.90
CA ASN A 119 -15.12 -4.63 2.78
C ASN A 119 -13.70 -4.06 2.90
N TYR A 120 -13.54 -2.75 2.72
CA TYR A 120 -12.23 -2.09 2.67
C TYR A 120 -11.66 -1.73 4.06
N ASN A 121 -12.35 -2.12 5.15
CA ASN A 121 -11.87 -2.01 6.52
C ASN A 121 -11.71 -3.40 7.15
N ARG A 122 -10.54 -3.69 7.72
CA ARG A 122 -10.16 -5.03 8.21
C ARG A 122 -10.92 -5.43 9.48
N GLU A 123 -11.01 -4.53 10.46
CA GLU A 123 -11.84 -4.69 11.66
C GLU A 123 -13.30 -5.04 11.31
N ASP A 124 -13.84 -4.43 10.25
CA ASP A 124 -15.20 -4.70 9.77
C ASP A 124 -15.32 -6.07 9.09
N CYS A 125 -14.26 -6.60 8.45
CA CYS A 125 -14.23 -7.98 7.97
C CYS A 125 -14.32 -8.99 9.13
N GLU A 126 -13.49 -8.82 10.17
CA GLU A 126 -13.55 -9.68 11.37
C GLU A 126 -14.90 -9.56 12.09
N ARG A 127 -15.40 -8.33 12.26
CA ARG A 127 -16.72 -8.06 12.86
C ARG A 127 -17.85 -8.72 12.07
N THR A 128 -17.82 -8.66 10.74
CA THR A 128 -18.80 -9.33 9.87
C THR A 128 -18.79 -10.84 10.11
N LEU A 129 -17.61 -11.47 10.19
CA LEU A 129 -17.49 -12.90 10.51
C LEU A 129 -18.05 -13.21 11.90
N PHE A 130 -17.70 -12.43 12.92
CA PHE A 130 -18.16 -12.67 14.29
C PHE A 130 -19.68 -12.48 14.44
N GLU A 131 -20.27 -11.54 13.71
CA GLU A 131 -21.72 -11.31 13.68
C GLU A 131 -22.44 -12.49 13.01
N ILE A 132 -21.99 -12.93 11.83
CA ILE A 132 -22.54 -14.13 11.17
C ILE A 132 -22.43 -15.36 12.07
N LEU A 133 -21.28 -15.56 12.73
CA LEU A 133 -21.08 -16.66 13.67
C LEU A 133 -22.01 -16.57 14.89
N SER A 134 -22.25 -15.38 15.42
CA SER A 134 -23.18 -15.16 16.53
C SER A 134 -24.61 -15.55 16.15
N GLN A 135 -25.06 -15.08 14.98
CA GLN A 135 -26.41 -15.37 14.47
C GLN A 135 -26.59 -16.85 14.11
N LEU A 136 -25.62 -17.48 13.44
CA LEU A 136 -25.65 -18.92 13.13
C LEU A 136 -25.70 -19.78 14.41
N LYS A 137 -24.95 -19.42 15.45
CA LYS A 137 -25.00 -20.12 16.75
C LYS A 137 -26.34 -19.93 17.44
N SER A 138 -26.87 -18.72 17.45
CA SER A 138 -28.16 -18.42 18.05
C SER A 138 -29.26 -19.26 17.40
N ALA A 139 -29.30 -19.27 16.05
CA ALA A 139 -30.26 -20.06 15.29
C ALA A 139 -30.06 -21.58 15.42
N GLU A 140 -28.80 -22.05 15.52
CA GLU A 140 -28.50 -23.46 15.78
C GLU A 140 -28.95 -23.90 17.18
N SER A 141 -28.77 -23.06 18.20
CA SER A 141 -29.22 -23.34 19.56
C SER A 141 -30.75 -23.38 19.67
N THR A 142 -31.46 -22.37 19.15
CA THR A 142 -32.94 -22.38 19.17
C THR A 142 -33.48 -23.57 18.39
N TRP A 143 -32.90 -23.91 17.23
CA TRP A 143 -33.30 -25.10 16.49
C TRP A 143 -33.01 -26.40 17.26
N LYS A 144 -31.89 -26.50 17.99
CA LYS A 144 -31.58 -27.67 18.83
C LYS A 144 -32.57 -27.85 19.99
N GLU A 145 -33.15 -26.76 20.51
CA GLU A 145 -34.15 -26.76 21.58
C GLU A 145 -35.58 -27.05 21.06
N GLU A 146 -35.93 -26.58 19.86
CA GLU A 146 -37.26 -26.74 19.26
C GLU A 146 -37.41 -28.03 18.42
N SER A 147 -36.31 -28.57 17.87
CA SER A 147 -36.35 -29.65 16.87
C SER A 147 -36.54 -31.03 17.47
N THR A 148 -37.74 -31.59 17.28
CA THR A 148 -38.03 -33.00 17.59
C THR A 148 -37.15 -33.99 16.82
N GLU A 149 -36.59 -33.60 15.66
CA GLU A 149 -35.65 -34.43 14.90
C GLU A 149 -34.27 -34.49 15.55
N TRP A 150 -33.80 -33.37 16.12
CA TRP A 150 -32.53 -33.32 16.84
C TRP A 150 -32.59 -34.16 18.11
N HIS A 151 -33.68 -34.04 18.87
CA HIS A 151 -33.90 -34.84 20.07
C HIS A 151 -33.87 -36.34 19.77
N LYS A 152 -34.54 -36.79 18.69
CA LYS A 152 -34.49 -38.19 18.23
C LYS A 152 -33.08 -38.63 17.80
N LYS A 153 -32.31 -37.76 17.14
CA LYS A 153 -30.92 -38.05 16.75
C LYS A 153 -30.00 -38.19 17.97
N ILE A 154 -30.15 -37.34 18.98
CA ILE A 154 -29.41 -37.43 20.25
C ILE A 154 -29.81 -38.69 21.01
N GLU A 155 -31.09 -39.00 21.14
CA GLU A 155 -31.56 -40.23 21.80
C GLU A 155 -31.02 -41.50 21.11
N ALA A 156 -31.03 -41.54 19.77
CA ALA A 156 -30.43 -42.62 18.99
C ALA A 156 -28.91 -42.74 19.21
N PHE A 157 -28.19 -41.62 19.28
CA PHE A 157 -26.75 -41.59 19.57
C PHE A 157 -26.41 -42.02 21.01
N GLU A 158 -27.19 -41.59 22.00
CA GLU A 158 -27.03 -42.01 23.39
C GLU A 158 -27.32 -43.51 23.56
N ASN A 159 -28.37 -44.01 22.91
CA ASN A 159 -28.67 -45.44 22.87
C ASN A 159 -27.53 -46.24 22.22
N TRP A 160 -26.98 -45.77 21.09
CA TRP A 160 -25.80 -46.36 20.46
C TRP A 160 -24.56 -46.36 21.38
N LYS A 161 -24.29 -45.24 22.06
CA LYS A 161 -23.18 -45.08 23.01
C LYS A 161 -23.34 -46.01 24.22
N ASN A 162 -24.56 -46.17 24.72
CA ASN A 162 -24.90 -47.11 25.78
C ASN A 162 -24.69 -48.56 25.32
N VAL A 163 -25.10 -48.92 24.10
CA VAL A 163 -24.86 -50.24 23.48
C VAL A 163 -23.36 -50.51 23.30
N GLN A 164 -22.54 -49.53 22.88
CA GLN A 164 -21.08 -49.66 22.84
C GLN A 164 -20.47 -49.89 24.23
N VAL A 165 -20.89 -49.13 25.24
CA VAL A 165 -20.40 -49.31 26.62
C VAL A 165 -20.81 -50.68 27.18
N GLN A 166 -21.99 -51.20 26.85
CA GLN A 166 -22.41 -52.54 27.26
C GLN A 166 -21.68 -53.66 26.50
N THR A 167 -21.48 -53.55 25.18
CA THR A 167 -20.66 -54.54 24.44
C THR A 167 -19.20 -54.53 24.88
N GLY A 168 -18.63 -53.36 25.22
CA GLY A 168 -17.31 -53.25 25.86
C GLY A 168 -17.24 -53.89 27.24
N LYS A 169 -18.30 -53.78 28.06
CA LYS A 169 -18.41 -54.47 29.36
C LYS A 169 -18.59 -55.99 29.21
N ASN A 170 -19.32 -56.46 28.21
CA ASN A 170 -19.49 -57.89 27.94
C ASN A 170 -18.19 -58.53 27.40
N LYS A 171 -17.47 -57.88 26.48
CA LYS A 171 -16.12 -58.33 26.06
C LYS A 171 -15.15 -58.48 27.25
N LYS A 172 -15.21 -57.55 28.22
CA LYS A 172 -14.43 -57.66 29.47
C LYS A 172 -14.93 -58.77 30.43
N LYS A 173 -16.19 -59.18 30.37
CA LYS A 173 -16.73 -60.32 31.13
C LYS A 173 -16.36 -61.67 30.52
N GLU A 174 -16.35 -61.79 29.19
CA GLU A 174 -15.98 -63.03 28.50
C GLU A 174 -14.49 -63.37 28.67
N MET A 175 -13.60 -62.38 28.60
CA MET A 175 -12.17 -62.56 28.94
C MET A 175 -11.93 -62.97 30.42
N GLY A 176 -12.95 -62.91 31.28
CA GLY A 176 -12.87 -63.29 32.69
C GLY A 176 -13.30 -64.72 33.02
N LYS A 177 -13.77 -65.53 32.05
CA LYS A 177 -14.28 -66.89 32.31
C LYS A 177 -13.74 -67.94 31.34
N GLY A 178 -12.84 -68.78 31.87
CA GLY A 178 -12.74 -70.19 31.46
C GLY A 178 -11.78 -70.53 30.32
N LYS A 179 -10.64 -71.13 30.67
CA LYS A 179 -9.97 -72.08 29.78
C LYS A 179 -10.87 -73.32 29.61
N SER A 180 -11.35 -73.62 28.41
CA SER A 180 -11.43 -75.01 27.87
C SER A 180 -11.96 -75.09 26.43
N GLN A 181 -11.32 -76.01 25.68
CA GLN A 181 -11.78 -76.75 24.48
C GLN A 181 -12.16 -76.03 23.16
N HIS A 182 -11.39 -76.43 22.13
CA HIS A 182 -11.68 -76.55 20.70
C HIS A 182 -12.79 -75.70 20.02
N GLY A 183 -12.33 -74.79 19.17
CA GLY A 183 -13.03 -74.27 18.00
C GLY A 183 -11.99 -73.75 16.99
N SER A 184 -12.25 -73.84 15.68
CA SER A 184 -11.30 -73.46 14.63
C SER A 184 -10.95 -71.96 14.69
N GLY A 185 -9.66 -71.63 14.80
CA GLY A 185 -9.21 -70.25 14.70
C GLY A 185 -9.26 -69.76 13.25
N MET A 186 -10.06 -68.72 12.99
CA MET A 186 -10.03 -67.99 11.70
C MET A 186 -8.62 -67.46 11.42
N SER A 187 -8.27 -67.35 10.15
CA SER A 187 -6.95 -66.86 9.75
C SER A 187 -6.77 -65.37 10.13
N LYS A 188 -5.52 -64.95 10.37
CA LYS A 188 -5.19 -63.53 10.63
C LYS A 188 -5.63 -62.61 9.48
N GLU A 189 -5.61 -63.12 8.26
CA GLU A 189 -6.01 -62.40 7.04
C GLU A 189 -7.53 -62.32 6.92
N GLU A 190 -8.24 -63.34 7.42
CA GLU A 190 -9.69 -63.39 7.52
C GLU A 190 -10.20 -62.40 8.58
N GLN A 191 -9.52 -62.31 9.73
CA GLN A 191 -9.76 -61.27 10.75
C GLN A 191 -9.49 -59.86 10.23
N MET A 192 -8.38 -59.63 9.52
CA MET A 192 -8.10 -58.32 8.90
C MET A 192 -9.12 -57.98 7.80
N ARG A 193 -9.63 -58.97 7.06
CA ARG A 193 -10.70 -58.79 6.07
C ARG A 193 -12.04 -58.45 6.74
N GLU A 194 -12.39 -59.10 7.84
CA GLU A 194 -13.58 -58.79 8.65
C GLU A 194 -13.49 -57.46 9.42
N GLU A 195 -12.29 -57.01 9.78
CA GLU A 195 -12.10 -55.68 10.37
C GLU A 195 -12.18 -54.58 9.31
N ALA A 196 -11.71 -54.84 8.08
CA ALA A 196 -11.88 -53.95 6.94
C ALA A 196 -13.31 -53.93 6.37
N SER A 197 -14.10 -55.01 6.54
CA SER A 197 -15.49 -55.09 6.07
C SER A 197 -16.54 -54.70 7.11
N LYS A 198 -16.13 -54.27 8.32
CA LYS A 198 -17.04 -53.59 9.25
C LYS A 198 -17.21 -52.16 8.76
N GLU A 199 -18.35 -51.89 8.12
CA GLU A 199 -18.77 -50.52 7.84
C GLU A 199 -18.67 -49.69 9.14
N ALA A 200 -17.90 -48.60 9.08
CA ALA A 200 -17.79 -47.69 10.22
C ALA A 200 -19.19 -47.19 10.55
N SER A 201 -19.66 -47.48 11.77
CA SER A 201 -21.05 -47.19 12.15
C SER A 201 -21.27 -45.68 12.00
N PRO A 202 -22.39 -45.20 11.41
CA PRO A 202 -22.63 -43.76 11.17
C PRO A 202 -22.50 -42.86 12.42
N TRP A 203 -22.55 -43.45 13.60
CA TRP A 203 -22.41 -42.80 14.90
C TRP A 203 -20.95 -42.69 15.41
N GLN A 204 -19.98 -43.37 14.80
CA GLN A 204 -18.56 -43.30 15.21
C GLN A 204 -17.90 -41.95 14.85
N SER A 205 -18.36 -41.30 13.78
CA SER A 205 -17.95 -39.96 13.36
C SER A 205 -18.91 -38.86 13.82
N PHE A 206 -19.98 -39.20 14.54
CA PHE A 206 -20.98 -38.22 14.98
C PHE A 206 -20.49 -37.49 16.25
N ASP A 207 -20.14 -36.21 16.11
CA ASP A 207 -19.87 -35.31 17.23
C ASP A 207 -21.08 -34.38 17.48
N PRO A 208 -21.79 -34.52 18.62
CA PRO A 208 -22.87 -33.61 19.01
C PRO A 208 -22.49 -32.12 19.11
N LYS A 209 -21.19 -31.81 19.20
CA LYS A 209 -20.65 -30.44 19.29
C LYS A 209 -20.23 -29.85 17.95
N ALA A 210 -20.15 -30.65 16.89
CA ALA A 210 -19.84 -30.13 15.56
C ALA A 210 -20.99 -29.24 15.05
N PRO A 211 -20.70 -28.23 14.21
CA PRO A 211 -21.74 -27.44 13.54
C PRO A 211 -22.64 -28.35 12.70
N ILE A 212 -23.95 -28.26 12.91
CA ILE A 212 -24.93 -28.93 12.04
C ILE A 212 -24.84 -28.31 10.64
N ASP A 213 -24.90 -29.16 9.60
CA ASP A 213 -24.72 -28.72 8.21
C ASP A 213 -25.75 -27.67 7.73
N LEU A 214 -26.96 -27.66 8.31
CA LEU A 214 -27.97 -26.60 8.09
C LEU A 214 -27.53 -25.21 8.57
N PHE A 215 -26.60 -25.13 9.54
CA PHE A 215 -26.06 -23.90 10.13
C PHE A 215 -24.57 -23.73 9.80
N SER A 216 -24.16 -24.28 8.65
CA SER A 216 -22.82 -24.24 8.10
C SER A 216 -22.89 -23.95 6.61
N PHE A 217 -21.98 -23.12 6.11
CA PHE A 217 -21.80 -22.90 4.67
C PHE A 217 -20.65 -23.76 4.11
N ALA A 218 -20.07 -24.67 4.90
CA ALA A 218 -18.95 -25.52 4.48
C ALA A 218 -19.40 -26.63 3.53
N ASP A 219 -18.76 -26.74 2.35
CA ASP A 219 -18.99 -27.88 1.46
C ASP A 219 -18.15 -29.09 1.91
N ARG A 220 -18.68 -29.84 2.88
CA ARG A 220 -18.07 -31.09 3.38
C ARG A 220 -17.96 -32.19 2.31
N THR A 221 -18.56 -32.03 1.12
CA THR A 221 -18.37 -32.99 0.03
C THR A 221 -17.01 -32.83 -0.67
N LYS A 222 -16.34 -31.68 -0.52
CA LYS A 222 -15.06 -31.36 -1.17
C LYS A 222 -13.83 -31.66 -0.32
N LEU A 223 -14.00 -31.74 0.99
CA LEU A 223 -12.91 -31.93 1.94
C LEU A 223 -13.39 -32.78 3.11
N LEU A 224 -12.69 -33.87 3.39
CA LEU A 224 -12.93 -34.71 4.56
C LEU A 224 -12.41 -34.02 5.82
N ASP A 225 -13.12 -34.19 6.95
CA ASP A 225 -12.72 -33.62 8.24
C ASP A 225 -11.31 -34.09 8.68
N SER A 226 -10.87 -35.27 8.22
CA SER A 226 -9.51 -35.79 8.44
C SER A 226 -8.39 -35.00 7.73
N GLU A 227 -8.68 -34.32 6.62
CA GLU A 227 -7.75 -33.39 5.98
C GLU A 227 -7.80 -31.99 6.63
N LEU A 228 -8.96 -31.60 7.16
CA LEU A 228 -9.19 -30.30 7.76
C LEU A 228 -8.53 -30.17 9.14
N GLU A 229 -8.66 -31.18 10.00
CA GLU A 229 -8.15 -31.14 11.38
C GLU A 229 -6.63 -30.87 11.50
N PRO A 230 -5.71 -31.51 10.74
CA PRO A 230 -4.28 -31.19 10.82
C PRO A 230 -3.93 -29.80 10.28
N VAL A 231 -4.79 -29.19 9.46
CA VAL A 231 -4.66 -27.79 9.05
C VAL A 231 -5.08 -26.87 10.20
N ILE A 232 -6.20 -27.16 10.85
CA ILE A 232 -6.70 -26.39 11.99
C ILE A 232 -5.75 -26.48 13.20
N CYS A 233 -5.21 -27.65 13.53
CA CYS A 233 -4.23 -27.82 14.60
C CYS A 233 -3.02 -26.89 14.41
N ARG A 234 -2.50 -26.74 13.18
CA ARG A 234 -1.40 -25.81 12.88
C ARG A 234 -1.79 -24.35 13.10
N LEU A 235 -3.02 -23.94 12.73
CA LEU A 235 -3.52 -22.58 12.98
C LEU A 235 -3.69 -22.30 14.48
N THR A 236 -4.15 -23.28 15.26
CA THR A 236 -4.24 -23.16 16.72
C THR A 236 -2.85 -23.03 17.37
N MET A 237 -1.84 -23.75 16.87
CA MET A 237 -0.45 -23.60 17.32
C MET A 237 0.19 -22.27 16.88
N ALA A 238 -0.36 -21.62 15.85
CA ALA A 238 0.06 -20.29 15.38
C ALA A 238 -0.76 -19.14 16.01
N GLU A 239 -1.40 -19.41 17.15
CA GLU A 239 -2.15 -18.46 18.00
C GLU A 239 -3.26 -17.67 17.27
N VAL A 240 -3.82 -18.25 16.20
CA VAL A 240 -4.93 -17.63 15.46
C VAL A 240 -6.20 -17.62 16.33
N ASN A 241 -6.90 -16.49 16.35
CA ASN A 241 -8.11 -16.27 17.13
C ASN A 241 -9.12 -17.43 16.95
N PRO A 242 -9.56 -18.11 18.05
CA PRO A 242 -10.41 -19.30 17.95
C PRO A 242 -11.76 -19.04 17.28
N LYS A 243 -12.31 -17.82 17.36
CA LYS A 243 -13.54 -17.45 16.63
C LYS A 243 -13.35 -17.51 15.12
N VAL A 244 -12.16 -17.15 14.63
CA VAL A 244 -11.84 -17.17 13.19
C VAL A 244 -11.63 -18.61 12.70
N ILE A 245 -11.02 -19.46 13.53
CA ILE A 245 -10.91 -20.91 13.28
C ILE A 245 -12.31 -21.56 13.24
N GLU A 246 -13.22 -21.15 14.11
CA GLU A 246 -14.61 -21.62 14.09
C GLU A 246 -15.36 -21.16 12.82
N GLY A 247 -15.08 -19.95 12.34
CA GLY A 247 -15.48 -19.48 11.00
C GLY A 247 -15.11 -20.47 9.91
N LEU A 248 -13.82 -20.86 9.85
CA LEU A 248 -13.34 -21.83 8.86
C LEU A 248 -14.14 -23.14 8.92
N ARG A 249 -14.40 -23.69 10.11
CA ARG A 249 -15.19 -24.93 10.27
C ARG A 249 -16.63 -24.79 9.75
N ARG A 250 -17.18 -23.58 9.71
CA ARG A 250 -18.51 -23.27 9.15
C ARG A 250 -18.47 -22.79 7.69
N GLY A 251 -17.33 -22.88 7.01
CA GLY A 251 -17.22 -22.54 5.58
C GLY A 251 -17.07 -21.05 5.28
N ILE A 252 -16.87 -20.21 6.30
CA ILE A 252 -16.76 -18.75 6.19
C ILE A 252 -15.37 -18.30 6.67
N ALA A 253 -14.62 -17.59 5.83
CA ALA A 253 -13.31 -17.05 6.21
C ALA A 253 -13.25 -15.52 6.16
N VAL A 254 -12.18 -14.99 6.74
CA VAL A 254 -11.76 -13.59 6.56
C VAL A 254 -10.44 -13.56 5.79
N HIS A 255 -10.15 -12.51 5.02
CA HIS A 255 -8.85 -12.35 4.35
C HIS A 255 -8.41 -10.88 4.27
N HIS A 256 -7.39 -10.53 5.04
CA HIS A 256 -6.71 -9.24 4.97
C HIS A 256 -5.26 -9.35 5.42
N ALA A 257 -4.45 -8.35 5.04
CA ALA A 257 -3.02 -8.29 5.38
C ALA A 257 -2.71 -8.33 6.89
N GLY A 258 -3.68 -7.96 7.75
CA GLY A 258 -3.56 -8.10 9.22
C GLY A 258 -3.65 -9.54 9.75
N MET A 259 -4.10 -10.51 8.95
CA MET A 259 -4.15 -11.92 9.33
C MET A 259 -2.80 -12.61 9.16
N ASN A 260 -2.48 -13.55 10.07
CA ASN A 260 -1.30 -14.40 10.00
C ASN A 260 -1.10 -15.00 8.59
N ARG A 261 0.13 -14.94 8.04
CA ARG A 261 0.47 -15.46 6.70
C ARG A 261 0.04 -16.92 6.50
N GLN A 262 0.22 -17.77 7.51
CA GLN A 262 -0.20 -19.19 7.46
C GLN A 262 -1.73 -19.31 7.34
N TYR A 263 -2.48 -18.45 8.05
CA TYR A 263 -3.94 -18.40 7.95
C TYR A 263 -4.39 -17.96 6.55
N ARG A 264 -3.80 -16.90 5.98
CA ARG A 264 -4.11 -16.45 4.60
C ARG A 264 -3.92 -17.57 3.58
N GLN A 265 -2.79 -18.27 3.64
CA GLN A 265 -2.50 -19.44 2.78
C GLN A 265 -3.52 -20.58 2.95
N VAL A 266 -3.96 -20.85 4.18
CA VAL A 266 -5.00 -21.86 4.44
C VAL A 266 -6.35 -21.44 3.85
N VAL A 267 -6.76 -20.18 4.01
CA VAL A 267 -8.00 -19.66 3.38
C VAL A 267 -7.95 -19.82 1.87
N GLU A 268 -6.85 -19.43 1.24
CA GLU A 268 -6.65 -19.54 -0.21
C GLU A 268 -6.65 -20.99 -0.72
N MET A 269 -6.13 -21.93 0.07
CA MET A 269 -6.14 -23.35 -0.24
C MET A 269 -7.55 -23.95 -0.09
N LEU A 270 -8.24 -23.67 1.02
CA LEU A 270 -9.58 -24.21 1.29
C LEU A 270 -10.65 -23.64 0.34
N PHE A 271 -10.53 -22.37 -0.07
CA PHE A 271 -11.42 -21.77 -1.08
C PHE A 271 -11.20 -22.38 -2.46
N ARG A 272 -9.95 -22.61 -2.88
CA ARG A 272 -9.63 -23.31 -4.14
C ARG A 272 -10.09 -24.76 -4.16
N LYS A 273 -10.06 -25.46 -3.00
CA LYS A 273 -10.68 -26.79 -2.84
C LYS A 273 -12.21 -26.75 -2.88
N GLY A 274 -12.83 -25.58 -2.73
CA GLY A 274 -14.29 -25.40 -2.72
C GLY A 274 -14.95 -25.65 -1.36
N PHE A 275 -14.16 -25.89 -0.29
CA PHE A 275 -14.68 -26.09 1.07
C PHE A 275 -15.22 -24.79 1.68
N LEU A 276 -14.50 -23.68 1.49
CA LEU A 276 -14.99 -22.35 1.84
C LEU A 276 -15.89 -21.82 0.73
N THR A 277 -17.11 -21.42 1.09
CA THR A 277 -18.09 -20.88 0.13
C THR A 277 -18.33 -19.39 0.33
N ALA A 278 -17.90 -18.80 1.45
CA ALA A 278 -17.92 -17.37 1.70
C ALA A 278 -16.59 -16.87 2.27
N VAL A 279 -16.05 -15.76 1.74
CA VAL A 279 -14.84 -15.11 2.27
C VAL A 279 -15.09 -13.60 2.37
N VAL A 280 -14.90 -13.02 3.55
CA VAL A 280 -14.96 -11.56 3.78
C VAL A 280 -13.56 -10.98 3.69
N ALA A 281 -13.29 -10.09 2.74
CA ALA A 281 -11.93 -9.71 2.37
C ALA A 281 -11.71 -8.23 2.11
N THR A 282 -10.49 -7.74 2.32
CA THR A 282 -10.07 -6.42 1.83
C THR A 282 -9.74 -6.43 0.34
N GLY A 283 -9.81 -5.26 -0.30
CA GLY A 283 -9.52 -5.09 -1.74
C GLY A 283 -8.13 -5.55 -2.20
N THR A 284 -7.18 -5.78 -1.28
CA THR A 284 -5.90 -6.45 -1.56
C THR A 284 -6.10 -7.83 -2.21
N LEU A 285 -7.13 -8.58 -1.82
CA LEU A 285 -7.41 -9.91 -2.36
C LEU A 285 -7.79 -9.88 -3.85
N ALA A 286 -8.32 -8.76 -4.35
CA ALA A 286 -8.60 -8.59 -5.77
C ALA A 286 -7.31 -8.58 -6.61
N LEU A 287 -6.16 -8.25 -6.03
CA LEU A 287 -4.87 -8.14 -6.70
C LEU A 287 -4.07 -9.45 -6.51
N GLY A 288 -3.61 -10.05 -7.61
CA GLY A 288 -2.57 -11.09 -7.60
C GLY A 288 -2.98 -12.55 -7.31
N ILE A 289 -4.03 -12.83 -6.52
CA ILE A 289 -4.33 -14.21 -6.09
C ILE A 289 -5.34 -14.91 -7.02
N ASN A 290 -5.17 -16.21 -7.31
CA ASN A 290 -6.12 -17.00 -8.12
C ASN A 290 -7.28 -17.57 -7.30
N MET A 291 -8.21 -16.70 -6.87
CA MET A 291 -9.49 -17.08 -6.25
C MET A 291 -10.68 -16.52 -7.04
N PRO A 292 -11.12 -17.21 -8.12
CA PRO A 292 -12.33 -16.85 -8.84
C PRO A 292 -13.56 -17.34 -8.06
N CYS A 293 -14.60 -16.51 -8.01
CA CYS A 293 -15.83 -16.78 -7.27
C CYS A 293 -17.05 -16.67 -8.20
N LYS A 294 -18.21 -17.17 -7.78
CA LYS A 294 -19.44 -17.06 -8.57
C LYS A 294 -20.09 -15.68 -8.38
N THR A 295 -20.03 -15.15 -7.16
CA THR A 295 -20.58 -13.84 -6.80
C THR A 295 -19.55 -12.97 -6.08
N VAL A 296 -19.42 -11.72 -6.51
CA VAL A 296 -18.71 -10.66 -5.78
C VAL A 296 -19.74 -9.77 -5.10
N VAL A 297 -19.55 -9.49 -3.82
CA VAL A 297 -20.37 -8.55 -3.04
C VAL A 297 -19.48 -7.40 -2.61
N PHE A 298 -19.89 -6.16 -2.88
CA PHE A 298 -19.30 -4.96 -2.26
C PHE A 298 -20.14 -4.58 -1.04
N PHE A 299 -19.53 -4.65 0.14
CA PHE A 299 -20.22 -4.61 1.43
C PHE A 299 -19.81 -3.36 2.22
N GLY A 300 -20.58 -2.28 2.04
CA GLY A 300 -20.29 -0.93 2.52
C GLY A 300 -19.52 -0.06 1.52
N ASP A 301 -19.68 1.27 1.62
CA ASP A 301 -18.90 2.25 0.83
C ASP A 301 -17.51 2.49 1.44
N SER A 302 -16.57 2.90 0.60
CA SER A 302 -15.24 3.31 1.03
C SER A 302 -14.61 4.28 0.04
N ILE A 303 -13.79 5.19 0.55
CA ILE A 303 -12.90 6.05 -0.26
C ILE A 303 -11.91 5.18 -1.06
N PHE A 304 -11.56 3.99 -0.57
CA PHE A 304 -10.69 3.02 -1.26
C PHE A 304 -11.40 2.19 -2.35
N LEU A 305 -12.73 2.28 -2.45
CA LEU A 305 -13.50 1.73 -3.56
C LEU A 305 -13.45 2.71 -4.74
N THR A 306 -12.44 2.52 -5.58
CA THR A 306 -12.17 3.30 -6.79
C THR A 306 -12.63 2.54 -8.03
N ALA A 307 -12.70 3.22 -9.18
CA ALA A 307 -12.92 2.60 -10.49
C ALA A 307 -12.07 1.34 -10.73
N LEU A 308 -10.78 1.43 -10.40
CA LEU A 308 -9.81 0.35 -10.57
C LEU A 308 -10.06 -0.79 -9.57
N SER A 309 -10.22 -0.50 -8.28
CA SER A 309 -10.42 -1.55 -7.28
C SER A 309 -11.79 -2.24 -7.44
N TYR A 310 -12.83 -1.52 -7.88
CA TYR A 310 -14.10 -2.10 -8.31
C TYR A 310 -13.91 -3.08 -9.47
N LEU A 311 -13.28 -2.67 -10.58
CA LEU A 311 -13.12 -3.52 -11.75
C LEU A 311 -12.23 -4.74 -11.50
N GLN A 312 -11.19 -4.61 -10.66
CA GLN A 312 -10.35 -5.74 -10.23
C GLN A 312 -11.13 -6.73 -9.34
N ALA A 313 -11.94 -6.24 -8.40
CA ALA A 313 -12.76 -7.07 -7.53
C ALA A 313 -13.91 -7.75 -8.29
N ALA A 314 -14.70 -6.98 -9.05
CA ALA A 314 -15.80 -7.48 -9.87
C ALA A 314 -15.33 -8.47 -10.94
N GLY A 315 -14.11 -8.29 -11.48
CA GLY A 315 -13.46 -9.24 -12.41
C GLY A 315 -13.17 -10.62 -11.81
N ARG A 316 -13.38 -10.83 -10.50
CA ARG A 316 -13.32 -12.16 -9.86
C ARG A 316 -14.64 -12.92 -9.91
N ALA A 317 -15.75 -12.28 -10.32
CA ALA A 317 -17.05 -12.92 -10.48
C ALA A 317 -17.13 -13.71 -11.81
N GLY A 318 -17.62 -14.94 -11.74
CA GLY A 318 -17.80 -15.85 -12.86
C GLY A 318 -16.56 -16.74 -13.08
N ARG A 319 -16.63 -17.99 -12.61
CA ARG A 319 -15.54 -18.97 -12.78
C ARG A 319 -15.57 -19.55 -14.19
N ARG A 320 -14.52 -19.27 -14.97
CA ARG A 320 -14.35 -19.78 -16.35
C ARG A 320 -14.53 -21.31 -16.41
N GLY A 321 -15.51 -21.77 -17.18
CA GLY A 321 -15.82 -23.20 -17.36
C GLY A 321 -16.77 -23.80 -16.32
N PHE A 322 -17.17 -23.05 -15.29
CA PHE A 322 -18.13 -23.50 -14.26
C PHE A 322 -19.40 -22.64 -14.21
N ASP A 323 -19.28 -21.33 -14.37
CA ASP A 323 -20.40 -20.38 -14.31
C ASP A 323 -20.67 -19.77 -15.70
N ILE A 324 -21.96 -19.63 -16.05
CA ILE A 324 -22.41 -18.97 -17.30
C ILE A 324 -22.33 -17.44 -17.17
N LEU A 325 -22.60 -16.93 -15.97
CA LEU A 325 -22.59 -15.51 -15.60
C LEU A 325 -21.88 -15.34 -14.25
N GLY A 326 -21.19 -14.23 -14.07
CA GLY A 326 -20.68 -13.79 -12.78
C GLY A 326 -21.60 -12.74 -12.17
N ASN A 327 -21.95 -12.89 -10.89
CA ASN A 327 -22.83 -11.95 -10.21
C ASN A 327 -22.03 -10.86 -9.48
N VAL A 328 -22.50 -9.63 -9.51
CA VAL A 328 -21.97 -8.52 -8.72
C VAL A 328 -23.11 -7.89 -7.93
N VAL A 329 -22.95 -7.81 -6.61
CA VAL A 329 -23.96 -7.29 -5.68
C VAL A 329 -23.36 -6.12 -4.89
N PHE A 330 -24.16 -5.09 -4.66
CA PHE A 330 -23.79 -3.96 -3.80
C PHE A 330 -24.72 -3.95 -2.58
N ALA A 331 -24.17 -3.85 -1.38
CA ALA A 331 -24.91 -3.84 -0.13
C ALA A 331 -24.43 -2.69 0.76
N GLY A 332 -25.36 -1.92 1.33
CA GLY A 332 -25.04 -0.80 2.21
C GLY A 332 -24.34 0.38 1.50
N MET A 333 -24.69 0.66 0.24
CA MET A 333 -24.17 1.80 -0.53
C MET A 333 -25.27 2.60 -1.22
N PRO A 334 -25.12 3.94 -1.33
CA PRO A 334 -26.07 4.77 -2.09
C PRO A 334 -26.08 4.42 -3.59
N HIS A 335 -27.26 4.41 -4.20
CA HIS A 335 -27.43 4.14 -5.64
C HIS A 335 -26.56 5.04 -6.52
N GLN A 336 -26.48 6.34 -6.22
CA GLN A 336 -25.62 7.28 -6.94
C GLN A 336 -24.15 6.83 -6.96
N ARG A 337 -23.62 6.47 -5.78
CA ARG A 337 -22.23 6.00 -5.61
C ARG A 337 -21.96 4.75 -6.44
N VAL A 338 -22.91 3.81 -6.46
CA VAL A 338 -22.85 2.59 -7.29
C VAL A 338 -22.81 2.96 -8.78
N PHE A 339 -23.70 3.83 -9.27
CA PHE A 339 -23.70 4.27 -10.66
C PHE A 339 -22.43 5.03 -11.06
N GLU A 340 -21.89 5.88 -10.18
CA GLU A 340 -20.61 6.55 -10.38
C GLU A 340 -19.47 5.54 -10.56
N ILE A 341 -19.34 4.58 -9.64
CA ILE A 341 -18.29 3.55 -9.70
C ILE A 341 -18.44 2.68 -10.97
N MET A 342 -19.65 2.23 -11.30
CA MET A 342 -19.91 1.39 -12.48
C MET A 342 -19.69 2.13 -13.82
N SER A 343 -19.96 3.43 -13.87
CA SER A 343 -19.79 4.25 -15.08
C SER A 343 -18.41 4.89 -15.22
N SER A 344 -17.64 4.95 -14.13
CA SER A 344 -16.30 5.52 -14.09
C SER A 344 -15.35 4.85 -15.10
N ARG A 345 -14.46 5.65 -15.68
CA ARG A 345 -13.40 5.16 -16.57
C ARG A 345 -12.20 4.73 -15.74
N LEU A 346 -11.51 3.70 -16.20
CA LEU A 346 -10.18 3.39 -15.69
C LEU A 346 -9.27 4.63 -15.86
N PRO A 347 -8.44 4.97 -14.86
CA PRO A 347 -7.41 5.98 -15.02
C PRO A 347 -6.49 5.63 -16.19
N ASP A 348 -6.09 6.63 -16.98
CA ASP A 348 -5.08 6.44 -18.01
C ASP A 348 -3.76 5.98 -17.37
N LEU A 349 -3.10 4.97 -17.96
CA LEU A 349 -1.73 4.61 -17.60
C LEU A 349 -0.77 5.70 -18.09
N ARG A 350 -0.58 6.72 -17.26
CA ARG A 350 0.38 7.81 -17.47
C ARG A 350 1.70 7.43 -16.80
N GLY A 351 2.81 7.64 -17.51
CA GLY A 351 4.13 7.53 -16.90
C GLY A 351 4.27 8.62 -15.83
N HIS A 352 4.34 8.24 -14.56
CA HIS A 352 4.60 9.18 -13.48
C HIS A 352 6.09 9.56 -13.52
N PHE A 353 6.36 10.86 -13.65
CA PHE A 353 7.72 11.38 -13.62
C PHE A 353 7.99 12.01 -12.26
N PRO A 354 8.87 11.40 -11.47
CA PRO A 354 9.89 12.22 -10.83
C PRO A 354 11.27 11.61 -10.98
N LEU A 355 12.18 12.35 -11.63
CA LEU A 355 13.60 12.27 -11.27
C LEU A 355 13.74 12.97 -9.90
N SER A 356 13.44 12.25 -8.83
CA SER A 356 13.61 12.80 -7.49
C SER A 356 15.08 13.08 -7.22
N THR A 357 15.34 14.09 -6.38
CA THR A 357 16.70 14.55 -6.11
C THR A 357 17.53 13.45 -5.41
N SER A 358 16.90 12.53 -4.69
CA SER A 358 17.52 11.32 -4.11
C SER A 358 17.87 10.25 -5.15
N LEU A 359 17.10 10.10 -6.24
CA LEU A 359 17.45 9.25 -7.37
C LEU A 359 18.69 9.79 -8.09
N ILE A 360 18.74 11.10 -8.36
CA ILE A 360 19.89 11.74 -9.01
C ILE A 360 21.17 11.58 -8.16
N LEU A 361 21.05 11.69 -6.83
CA LEU A 361 22.15 11.41 -5.91
C LEU A 361 22.69 9.98 -6.07
N ARG A 362 21.80 8.98 -6.12
CA ARG A 362 22.17 7.56 -6.30
C ARG A 362 22.78 7.27 -7.67
N LEU A 363 22.25 7.85 -8.74
CA LEU A 363 22.77 7.63 -10.11
C LEU A 363 24.23 8.14 -10.25
N MET A 364 24.54 9.32 -9.72
CA MET A 364 25.93 9.81 -9.73
C MET A 364 26.83 9.04 -8.74
N GLY A 365 26.28 8.58 -7.61
CA GLY A 365 26.99 7.69 -6.68
C GLY A 365 27.43 6.39 -7.36
N LEU A 366 26.55 5.76 -8.13
CA LEU A 366 26.85 4.59 -8.96
C LEU A 366 27.92 4.90 -10.03
N LEU A 367 27.75 6.00 -10.76
CA LEU A 367 28.70 6.40 -11.80
C LEU A 367 30.12 6.62 -11.22
N HIS A 368 30.23 7.29 -10.07
CA HIS A 368 31.50 7.51 -9.40
C HIS A 368 32.13 6.22 -8.87
N ARG A 369 31.36 5.37 -8.16
CA ARG A 369 31.87 4.09 -7.61
C ARG A 369 32.36 3.14 -8.71
N THR A 370 31.74 3.18 -9.88
CA THR A 370 32.14 2.35 -11.04
C THR A 370 33.25 3.00 -11.90
N GLY A 371 33.91 4.05 -11.42
CA GLY A 371 35.00 4.71 -12.15
C GLY A 371 34.57 5.36 -13.46
N ASN A 372 33.30 5.78 -13.59
CA ASN A 372 32.67 6.22 -14.83
C ASN A 372 32.66 5.14 -15.93
N SER A 373 32.47 3.86 -15.59
CA SER A 373 32.40 2.77 -16.57
C SER A 373 31.41 3.05 -17.72
N GLU A 374 31.76 2.65 -18.94
CA GLU A 374 30.89 2.82 -20.11
C GLU A 374 29.53 2.13 -19.96
N PHE A 375 29.45 1.07 -19.17
CA PHE A 375 28.20 0.39 -18.88
C PHE A 375 27.30 1.28 -18.00
N ALA A 376 27.84 1.86 -16.93
CA ALA A 376 27.09 2.77 -16.05
C ALA A 376 26.65 4.04 -16.79
N ASP A 377 27.52 4.67 -17.58
CA ASP A 377 27.16 5.84 -18.39
C ASP A 377 26.06 5.51 -19.41
N ARG A 378 26.18 4.39 -20.15
CA ARG A 378 25.13 3.93 -21.08
C ARG A 378 23.82 3.61 -20.36
N ALA A 379 23.85 2.96 -19.20
CA ALA A 379 22.66 2.63 -18.42
C ALA A 379 21.94 3.89 -17.92
N ILE A 380 22.67 4.86 -17.35
CA ILE A 380 22.12 6.13 -16.87
C ILE A 380 21.55 6.95 -18.03
N ARG A 381 22.26 7.05 -19.16
CA ARG A 381 21.75 7.74 -20.38
C ARG A 381 20.52 7.06 -20.94
N SER A 382 20.49 5.73 -20.97
CA SER A 382 19.32 4.94 -21.38
C SER A 382 18.11 5.30 -20.49
N LEU A 383 18.24 5.18 -19.16
CA LEU A 383 17.19 5.53 -18.20
C LEU A 383 16.68 6.98 -18.40
N LEU A 384 17.57 7.96 -18.53
CA LEU A 384 17.22 9.37 -18.73
C LEU A 384 16.57 9.67 -20.11
N SER A 385 16.67 8.74 -21.06
CA SER A 385 16.17 8.85 -22.45
C SER A 385 14.90 8.04 -22.76
N GLN A 386 14.50 7.09 -21.88
CA GLN A 386 13.32 6.22 -22.07
C GLN A 386 11.99 6.98 -22.12
N THR A 387 11.42 7.09 -23.33
CA THR A 387 10.18 7.84 -23.64
C THR A 387 8.93 7.45 -22.84
N ARG A 388 8.86 6.22 -22.33
CA ARG A 388 7.72 5.74 -21.52
C ARG A 388 7.64 6.32 -20.10
N LEU A 389 8.67 7.05 -19.67
CA LEU A 389 8.69 7.74 -18.37
C LEU A 389 8.08 9.17 -18.44
N TYR A 390 7.56 9.62 -19.59
CA TYR A 390 7.16 11.03 -19.81
C TYR A 390 5.66 11.16 -20.13
N LEU A 391 5.01 12.18 -19.56
CA LEU A 391 3.59 12.46 -19.79
C LEU A 391 3.29 13.09 -21.18
N GLY A 392 4.19 13.93 -21.72
CA GLY A 392 3.99 14.66 -22.98
C GLY A 392 4.87 14.24 -24.16
N GLY A 393 5.69 13.19 -24.02
CA GLY A 393 6.53 12.68 -25.12
C GLY A 393 7.83 13.48 -25.35
N PRO A 394 8.31 13.65 -26.60
CA PRO A 394 9.63 14.23 -26.88
C PRO A 394 9.84 15.69 -26.43
N SER A 395 8.77 16.51 -26.39
CA SER A 395 8.82 17.91 -25.94
C SER A 395 9.41 18.04 -24.53
N ASP A 396 9.04 17.12 -23.65
CA ASP A 396 9.33 17.20 -22.22
C ASP A 396 10.77 16.76 -21.90
N GLN A 397 11.53 16.26 -22.88
CA GLN A 397 12.94 15.91 -22.70
C GLN A 397 13.77 17.11 -22.24
N MET A 398 13.46 18.32 -22.72
CA MET A 398 14.19 19.53 -22.33
C MET A 398 13.94 19.89 -20.86
N THR A 399 12.68 19.85 -20.41
CA THR A 399 12.30 20.15 -19.02
C THR A 399 13.02 19.23 -18.04
N ARG A 400 13.09 17.93 -18.33
CA ARG A 400 13.78 16.94 -17.49
C ARG A 400 15.30 17.13 -17.47
N ARG A 401 15.93 17.54 -18.58
CA ARG A 401 17.37 17.89 -18.60
C ARG A 401 17.66 19.11 -17.73
N HIS A 402 16.76 20.09 -17.68
CA HIS A 402 16.91 21.24 -16.80
C HIS A 402 16.65 20.85 -15.34
N HIS A 403 15.61 20.07 -15.04
CA HIS A 403 15.35 19.54 -13.69
C HIS A 403 16.58 18.77 -13.15
N LEU A 404 17.12 17.83 -13.94
CA LEU A 404 18.36 17.11 -13.62
C LEU A 404 19.53 18.07 -13.30
N ARG A 405 19.77 19.07 -14.15
CA ARG A 405 20.83 20.07 -13.95
C ARG A 405 20.66 20.84 -12.64
N PHE A 406 19.44 21.24 -12.30
CA PHE A 406 19.18 22.05 -11.11
C PHE A 406 19.10 21.21 -9.82
N SER A 407 18.68 19.95 -9.88
CA SER A 407 18.87 18.99 -8.78
C SER A 407 20.36 18.72 -8.51
N ILE A 408 21.22 18.61 -9.53
CA ILE A 408 22.68 18.51 -9.35
C ILE A 408 23.22 19.78 -8.68
N GLU A 409 22.82 20.96 -9.14
CA GLU A 409 23.24 22.24 -8.55
C GLU A 409 22.77 22.38 -7.08
N TYR A 410 21.54 21.95 -6.75
CA TYR A 410 21.06 21.86 -5.38
C TYR A 410 21.93 20.90 -4.54
N LEU A 411 22.22 19.69 -5.03
CA LEU A 411 23.04 18.70 -4.31
C LEU A 411 24.47 19.21 -4.06
N ARG A 412 25.03 20.00 -4.99
CA ARG A 412 26.32 20.70 -4.81
C ARG A 412 26.24 21.77 -3.71
N ARG A 413 25.19 22.62 -3.71
CA ARG A 413 24.96 23.63 -2.65
C ARG A 413 24.74 23.01 -1.27
N GLN A 414 24.17 21.81 -1.21
CA GLN A 414 24.03 21.05 0.03
C GLN A 414 25.30 20.29 0.44
N ASN A 415 26.44 20.46 -0.25
CA ASN A 415 27.70 19.76 0.01
C ASN A 415 27.58 18.21 -0.02
N LEU A 416 26.63 17.70 -0.82
CA LEU A 416 26.46 16.27 -1.10
C LEU A 416 27.26 15.85 -2.36
N PHE A 417 27.61 16.81 -3.23
CA PHE A 417 28.54 16.63 -4.34
C PHE A 417 29.67 17.65 -4.34
N SER A 418 30.84 17.22 -4.81
CA SER A 418 31.95 18.10 -5.19
C SER A 418 31.64 18.91 -6.45
N ARG A 419 32.57 19.80 -6.84
CA ARG A 419 32.52 20.52 -8.12
C ARG A 419 32.46 19.56 -9.31
N ASP A 420 33.15 18.43 -9.20
CA ASP A 420 33.32 17.39 -10.23
C ASP A 420 32.25 16.29 -10.18
N GLY A 421 31.21 16.46 -9.34
CA GLY A 421 30.12 15.50 -9.21
C GLY A 421 30.40 14.29 -8.31
N THR A 422 31.57 14.23 -7.66
CA THR A 422 31.88 13.14 -6.71
C THR A 422 31.00 13.24 -5.45
N PRO A 423 30.41 12.13 -4.96
CA PRO A 423 29.62 12.09 -3.73
C PRO A 423 30.50 12.41 -2.50
N LEU A 424 30.03 13.33 -1.65
CA LEU A 424 30.74 13.79 -0.45
C LEU A 424 29.99 13.42 0.83
N ASN A 425 30.73 13.31 1.94
CA ASN A 425 30.21 13.30 3.31
C ASN A 425 29.00 12.36 3.52
N PHE A 426 27.82 12.93 3.76
CA PHE A 426 26.57 12.23 4.06
C PHE A 426 25.76 11.80 2.82
N SER A 427 26.34 11.87 1.62
CA SER A 427 25.72 11.42 0.36
C SER A 427 25.21 9.97 0.43
N GLY A 428 25.95 9.06 1.07
CA GLY A 428 25.50 7.68 1.31
C GLY A 428 24.22 7.62 2.16
N LEU A 429 24.20 8.29 3.32
CA LEU A 429 23.03 8.39 4.20
C LEU A 429 21.79 8.90 3.44
N VAL A 430 21.94 9.98 2.67
CA VAL A 430 20.83 10.57 1.90
C VAL A 430 20.37 9.63 0.78
N GLY A 431 21.30 8.88 0.16
CA GLY A 431 20.99 7.85 -0.83
C GLY A 431 20.22 6.65 -0.27
N HIS A 432 20.56 6.16 0.93
CA HIS A 432 19.88 5.01 1.53
C HIS A 432 18.50 5.34 2.11
N LEU A 433 18.27 6.58 2.56
CA LEU A 433 16.96 7.03 3.07
C LEU A 433 15.99 7.48 1.95
N TYR A 434 16.25 7.14 0.68
CA TYR A 434 15.52 7.63 -0.49
C TYR A 434 13.98 7.53 -0.40
N PHE A 435 13.43 6.56 0.35
CA PHE A 435 11.99 6.38 0.53
C PHE A 435 11.31 7.40 1.46
N THR A 436 12.08 8.31 2.06
CA THR A 436 11.58 9.45 2.88
C THR A 436 11.85 10.82 2.24
N GLU A 437 12.36 10.83 1.01
CA GLU A 437 12.63 11.99 0.13
C GLU A 437 12.91 13.31 0.86
N ASP A 438 11.94 14.22 0.93
CA ASP A 438 12.11 15.58 1.47
C ASP A 438 12.66 15.61 2.90
N SER A 439 12.15 14.72 3.76
CA SER A 439 12.52 14.61 5.17
C SER A 439 14.03 14.43 5.37
N VAL A 440 14.67 13.71 4.44
CA VAL A 440 16.10 13.40 4.45
C VAL A 440 16.95 14.64 4.23
N PHE A 441 16.51 15.53 3.36
CA PHE A 441 17.25 16.74 3.04
C PHE A 441 17.23 17.74 4.20
N GLY A 442 16.13 17.83 4.95
CA GLY A 442 16.11 18.58 6.22
C GLY A 442 16.91 17.91 7.33
N PHE A 443 16.90 16.58 7.42
CA PHE A 443 17.78 15.86 8.34
C PHE A 443 19.26 16.17 8.06
N HIS A 444 19.65 16.12 6.78
CA HIS A 444 20.98 16.51 6.32
C HIS A 444 21.29 17.98 6.61
N ALA A 445 20.35 18.90 6.40
CA ALA A 445 20.53 20.31 6.73
C ALA A 445 20.83 20.53 8.24
N LEU A 446 20.11 19.85 9.13
CA LEU A 446 20.38 19.90 10.58
C LEU A 446 21.72 19.26 10.97
N LEU A 447 22.17 18.25 10.23
CA LEU A 447 23.47 17.61 10.45
C LEU A 447 24.63 18.50 9.97
N LYS A 448 24.51 19.08 8.76
CA LYS A 448 25.44 20.05 8.13
C LYS A 448 25.62 21.30 8.98
N GLU A 449 24.52 21.88 9.49
CA GLU A 449 24.53 23.10 10.32
C GLU A 449 24.93 22.86 11.79
N GLY A 450 25.33 21.63 12.16
CA GLY A 450 25.83 21.35 13.51
C GLY A 450 24.76 21.19 14.59
N TYR A 451 23.45 21.20 14.26
CA TYR A 451 22.38 21.15 15.26
C TYR A 451 22.42 19.87 16.09
N PHE A 452 22.54 18.69 15.45
CA PHE A 452 22.67 17.43 16.18
C PHE A 452 23.92 17.36 17.04
N HIS A 453 25.03 17.97 16.61
CA HIS A 453 26.27 18.03 17.39
C HIS A 453 26.08 18.79 18.71
N GLN A 454 25.31 19.89 18.69
CA GLN A 454 24.97 20.68 19.89
C GLN A 454 23.97 19.96 20.79
N VAL A 455 22.94 19.30 20.24
CA VAL A 455 21.96 18.54 21.02
C VAL A 455 22.62 17.34 21.72
N CYS A 456 23.53 16.63 21.03
CA CYS A 456 24.20 15.44 21.53
C CYS A 456 25.39 15.73 22.47
N GLU A 457 25.80 16.99 22.64
CA GLU A 457 26.86 17.36 23.60
C GLU A 457 26.51 16.94 25.03
N GLY A 458 25.21 17.04 25.39
CA GLY A 458 24.70 16.71 26.72
C GLY A 458 24.47 15.21 27.00
N ILE A 459 24.78 14.29 26.06
CA ILE A 459 24.37 12.88 26.15
C ILE A 459 24.86 12.20 27.44
N TYR A 460 26.10 12.48 27.88
CA TYR A 460 26.68 11.94 29.12
C TYR A 460 26.13 12.58 30.41
N ARG A 461 25.50 13.77 30.32
CA ARG A 461 24.97 14.49 31.48
C ARG A 461 23.49 14.17 31.74
N ASN A 462 22.69 14.11 30.69
CA ASN A 462 21.26 13.80 30.78
C ASN A 462 20.77 13.10 29.50
N PRO A 463 21.01 11.77 29.37
CA PRO A 463 20.70 11.06 28.14
C PRO A 463 19.20 11.11 27.82
N LYS A 464 18.32 10.91 28.81
CA LYS A 464 16.86 10.92 28.61
C LYS A 464 16.35 12.22 27.98
N ALA A 465 16.86 13.37 28.43
CA ALA A 465 16.47 14.67 27.85
C ALA A 465 17.01 14.90 26.44
N VAL A 466 18.17 14.32 26.10
CA VAL A 466 18.74 14.35 24.73
C VAL A 466 17.93 13.44 23.80
N LEU A 467 17.65 12.20 24.22
CA LEU A 467 16.89 11.23 23.45
C LEU A 467 15.46 11.72 23.16
N LEU A 468 14.77 12.32 24.14
CA LEU A 468 13.46 12.95 23.92
C LEU A 468 13.52 14.11 22.90
N LYS A 469 14.57 14.95 22.94
CA LYS A 469 14.75 16.02 21.93
C LYS A 469 15.02 15.47 20.53
N LEU A 470 15.81 14.40 20.42
CA LEU A 470 16.03 13.71 19.15
C LEU A 470 14.72 13.10 18.62
N ALA A 471 13.99 12.35 19.46
CA ALA A 471 12.68 11.78 19.10
C ALA A 471 11.69 12.85 18.63
N LEU A 472 11.62 14.01 19.31
CA LEU A 472 10.78 15.13 18.91
C LEU A 472 11.15 15.68 17.52
N VAL A 473 12.44 15.95 17.28
CA VAL A 473 12.91 16.48 15.99
C VAL A 473 12.73 15.46 14.87
N LEU A 474 12.97 14.17 15.12
CA LEU A 474 12.73 13.11 14.15
C LEU A 474 11.24 12.92 13.86
N SER A 475 10.35 13.08 14.84
CA SER A 475 8.88 13.05 14.62
C SER A 475 8.39 14.26 13.79
N HIS A 476 9.15 15.36 13.79
CA HIS A 476 8.90 16.52 12.93
C HIS A 476 9.46 16.38 11.52
N LEU A 477 10.46 15.53 11.31
CA LEU A 477 11.05 15.30 9.98
C LEU A 477 10.37 14.12 9.29
N PHE A 478 10.29 12.99 9.98
CA PHE A 478 9.83 11.70 9.47
C PHE A 478 8.44 11.37 10.00
N CYS A 479 7.68 10.58 9.21
CA CYS A 479 6.42 9.96 9.63
C CYS A 479 5.30 10.93 10.07
N ARG A 480 5.28 12.16 9.52
CA ARG A 480 4.22 13.15 9.79
C ARG A 480 2.83 12.60 9.45
N THR A 481 1.95 12.55 10.45
CA THR A 481 0.52 12.28 10.25
C THR A 481 -0.28 13.53 10.66
N PRO A 482 -1.13 14.10 9.79
CA PRO A 482 -2.07 15.14 10.19
C PRO A 482 -3.14 14.58 11.15
N VAL A 483 -3.58 15.38 12.11
CA VAL A 483 -4.68 14.98 13.01
C VAL A 483 -6.02 15.18 12.29
N HIS A 484 -6.67 14.07 11.91
CA HIS A 484 -8.00 14.08 11.31
C HIS A 484 -9.10 13.90 12.39
N GLY A 485 -10.14 14.73 12.34
CA GLY A 485 -11.38 14.54 13.10
C GLY A 485 -11.45 15.20 14.47
N SER A 486 -12.65 15.13 15.07
CA SER A 486 -12.98 15.71 16.38
C SER A 486 -12.47 14.82 17.52
N LEU A 487 -11.15 14.82 17.75
CA LEU A 487 -10.62 14.31 19.02
C LEU A 487 -11.14 15.18 20.16
N ASP A 488 -11.92 14.56 21.06
CA ASP A 488 -12.49 15.25 22.21
C ASP A 488 -11.38 15.80 23.10
N LYS A 489 -11.29 17.13 23.12
CA LYS A 489 -10.25 17.89 23.84
C LYS A 489 -10.25 17.58 25.34
N GLU A 490 -11.36 17.07 25.90
CA GLU A 490 -11.46 16.66 27.29
C GLU A 490 -10.84 15.28 27.56
N VAL A 491 -10.96 14.33 26.62
CA VAL A 491 -10.33 13.00 26.73
C VAL A 491 -8.82 13.15 26.65
N VAL A 492 -8.34 13.89 25.63
CA VAL A 492 -6.92 14.20 25.40
C VAL A 492 -6.28 15.02 26.53
N ARG A 493 -7.06 15.79 27.31
CA ARG A 493 -6.56 16.53 28.49
C ARG A 493 -6.45 15.69 29.76
N ARG A 494 -7.13 14.54 29.82
CA ARG A 494 -7.17 13.68 31.03
C ARG A 494 -6.16 12.53 30.98
N SER A 495 -5.65 12.17 29.80
CA SER A 495 -4.62 11.15 29.67
C SER A 495 -3.20 11.75 29.77
N PRO A 496 -2.17 10.94 30.12
CA PRO A 496 -0.79 11.41 30.17
C PRO A 496 -0.12 11.54 28.78
N SER A 497 -0.85 11.17 27.72
CA SER A 497 -0.38 11.13 26.34
C SER A 497 -0.28 12.49 25.66
N VAL A 498 0.75 12.63 24.83
CA VAL A 498 1.06 13.80 24.02
C VAL A 498 0.50 13.56 22.62
N VAL A 499 -0.76 13.89 22.40
CA VAL A 499 -1.42 13.69 21.09
C VAL A 499 -0.98 14.72 20.05
N TRP A 500 -0.79 15.97 20.49
CA TRP A 500 -0.34 17.07 19.63
C TRP A 500 1.18 17.16 19.66
N LEU A 501 1.82 17.12 18.49
CA LEU A 501 3.26 17.22 18.38
C LEU A 501 3.73 18.60 18.89
N PRO A 502 4.58 18.68 19.93
CA PRO A 502 5.09 19.94 20.45
C PRO A 502 5.85 20.73 19.39
N ASP A 503 5.89 22.07 19.49
CA ASP A 503 6.61 22.91 18.52
C ASP A 503 8.08 22.49 18.37
N LEU A 504 8.57 22.57 17.12
CA LEU A 504 9.97 22.27 16.80
C LEU A 504 10.90 23.26 17.55
N PRO A 505 12.06 22.82 18.09
CA PRO A 505 13.00 23.73 18.72
C PRO A 505 13.40 24.88 17.78
N SER A 506 13.31 26.12 18.25
CA SER A 506 13.42 27.34 17.43
C SER A 506 14.73 27.48 16.63
N GLN A 507 15.79 26.78 17.05
CA GLN A 507 17.03 26.70 16.28
C GLN A 507 16.92 25.76 15.07
N ALA A 508 16.29 24.59 15.24
CA ALA A 508 16.00 23.68 14.13
C ALA A 508 14.99 24.29 13.16
N GLU A 509 13.96 24.98 13.67
CA GLU A 509 13.00 25.75 12.88
C GLU A 509 13.70 26.76 11.96
N LYS A 510 14.63 27.56 12.50
CA LYS A 510 15.43 28.53 11.73
C LYS A 510 16.33 27.89 10.67
N ILE A 511 16.90 26.72 10.96
CA ILE A 511 17.75 25.98 9.99
C ILE A 511 16.88 25.46 8.83
N LEU A 512 15.75 24.81 9.12
CA LEU A 512 14.85 24.30 8.08
C LEU A 512 14.22 25.45 7.26
N ALA A 513 13.85 26.56 7.90
CA ALA A 513 13.35 27.75 7.21
C ALA A 513 14.40 28.35 6.25
N ARG A 514 15.68 28.40 6.65
CA ARG A 514 16.78 28.83 5.78
C ARG A 514 16.98 27.86 4.61
N HIS A 515 17.04 26.57 4.89
CA HIS A 515 17.18 25.52 3.87
C HIS A 515 16.08 25.62 2.81
N ASN A 516 14.81 25.74 3.23
CA ASN A 516 13.68 25.91 2.32
C ASN A 516 13.81 27.18 1.45
N LYS A 517 14.32 28.28 2.00
CA LYS A 517 14.56 29.51 1.24
C LYS A 517 15.67 29.34 0.19
N GLU A 518 16.76 28.66 0.55
CA GLU A 518 17.85 28.31 -0.39
C GLU A 518 17.35 27.40 -1.52
N THR A 519 16.50 26.41 -1.20
CA THR A 519 15.84 25.56 -2.20
C THR A 519 14.94 26.40 -3.11
N LEU A 520 14.08 27.26 -2.55
CA LEU A 520 13.17 28.13 -3.31
C LEU A 520 13.94 29.07 -4.26
N GLU A 521 15.02 29.70 -3.82
CA GLU A 521 15.87 30.55 -4.67
C GLU A 521 16.53 29.75 -5.81
N THR A 522 16.97 28.52 -5.53
CA THR A 522 17.57 27.62 -6.52
C THR A 522 16.55 27.18 -7.58
N PHE A 523 15.33 26.79 -7.18
CA PHE A 523 14.28 26.36 -8.11
C PHE A 523 13.57 27.54 -8.80
N ARG A 524 13.47 28.73 -8.19
CA ARG A 524 13.06 29.97 -8.87
C ARG A 524 14.04 30.33 -9.99
N THR A 525 15.34 30.09 -9.79
CA THR A 525 16.38 30.25 -10.82
C THR A 525 16.24 29.21 -11.95
N TYR A 526 15.91 27.95 -11.63
CA TYR A 526 15.53 26.93 -12.62
C TYR A 526 14.41 27.43 -13.53
N VAL A 527 13.27 27.85 -12.95
CA VAL A 527 12.13 28.30 -13.76
C VAL A 527 12.49 29.55 -14.57
N SER A 528 13.14 30.56 -13.97
CA SER A 528 13.53 31.78 -14.68
C SER A 528 14.44 31.50 -15.88
N THR A 529 15.41 30.58 -15.74
CA THR A 529 16.33 30.23 -16.83
C THR A 529 15.66 29.38 -17.90
N PHE A 530 14.82 28.41 -17.52
CA PHE A 530 14.06 27.59 -18.46
C PHE A 530 13.09 28.46 -19.29
N VAL A 531 12.34 29.34 -18.64
CA VAL A 531 11.41 30.27 -19.32
C VAL A 531 12.14 31.15 -20.33
N LYS A 532 13.27 31.76 -19.93
CA LYS A 532 14.06 32.64 -20.82
C LYS A 532 14.61 31.90 -22.05
N GLN A 533 14.94 30.62 -21.92
CA GLN A 533 15.53 29.82 -23.00
C GLN A 533 14.49 29.18 -23.93
N HIS A 534 13.35 28.73 -23.41
CA HIS A 534 12.40 27.87 -24.16
C HIS A 534 10.99 28.44 -24.31
N LEU A 535 10.58 29.41 -23.49
CA LEU A 535 9.20 29.95 -23.42
C LEU A 535 9.12 31.46 -23.64
N SER A 536 10.20 32.10 -24.09
CA SER A 536 10.24 33.53 -24.41
C SER A 536 9.38 33.91 -25.61
N THR A 537 9.17 32.99 -26.55
CA THR A 537 8.31 33.13 -27.74
C THR A 537 6.89 32.58 -27.58
N PHE A 538 6.58 31.89 -26.47
CA PHE A 538 5.29 31.22 -26.26
C PHE A 538 4.53 31.89 -25.09
N PRO A 539 3.66 32.88 -25.35
CA PRO A 539 2.91 33.56 -24.29
C PRO A 539 1.88 32.62 -23.64
N ASP A 540 1.76 32.68 -22.31
CA ASP A 540 0.81 31.89 -21.53
C ASP A 540 -0.58 32.55 -21.55
N THR A 541 -1.25 32.47 -22.71
CA THR A 541 -2.55 33.11 -22.99
C THR A 541 -3.70 32.12 -23.13
N ARG A 542 -3.45 30.81 -23.05
CA ARG A 542 -4.46 29.78 -23.33
C ARG A 542 -4.99 29.14 -22.05
N LEU A 543 -6.30 29.19 -21.83
CA LEU A 543 -6.93 28.59 -20.66
C LEU A 543 -6.86 27.05 -20.70
N PRO A 544 -6.46 26.36 -19.62
CA PRO A 544 -6.11 24.94 -19.64
C PRO A 544 -7.30 24.00 -19.87
N PHE A 545 -8.50 24.36 -19.39
CA PHE A 545 -9.68 23.48 -19.49
C PHE A 545 -10.58 23.79 -20.70
N THR A 546 -10.76 25.06 -21.04
CA THR A 546 -11.60 25.48 -22.18
C THR A 546 -10.82 25.53 -23.49
N GLY A 547 -9.49 25.61 -23.43
CA GLY A 547 -8.62 25.77 -24.60
C GLY A 547 -8.76 27.12 -25.30
N PHE A 548 -9.49 28.07 -24.71
CA PHE A 548 -9.73 29.41 -25.23
C PHE A 548 -8.48 30.29 -25.10
N ASP A 549 -8.19 31.08 -26.13
CA ASP A 549 -7.01 31.94 -26.20
C ASP A 549 -7.36 33.39 -25.85
N VAL A 550 -6.77 33.87 -24.75
CA VAL A 550 -6.98 35.20 -24.18
C VAL A 550 -5.86 36.12 -24.68
N GLN A 551 -6.00 36.56 -25.94
CA GLN A 551 -5.06 37.51 -26.52
C GLN A 551 -5.34 38.94 -26.02
N PRO A 552 -4.29 39.73 -25.73
CA PRO A 552 -4.46 41.14 -25.44
C PRO A 552 -4.99 41.86 -26.68
N ARG A 553 -6.21 42.41 -26.59
CA ARG A 553 -6.68 43.40 -27.56
C ARG A 553 -5.93 44.70 -27.31
N HIS A 554 -4.88 44.96 -28.08
CA HIS A 554 -4.38 46.32 -28.27
C HIS A 554 -5.55 47.19 -28.79
N GLU A 555 -5.68 48.46 -28.42
CA GLU A 555 -4.62 49.44 -28.16
C GLU A 555 -4.59 49.98 -26.72
N GLU A 556 -3.45 50.57 -26.34
CA GLU A 556 -3.33 51.38 -25.13
C GLU A 556 -4.17 52.67 -25.30
N MET A 557 -5.35 52.76 -24.68
CA MET A 557 -5.97 54.05 -24.34
C MET A 557 -7.09 53.92 -23.28
N ASP A 558 -7.24 54.99 -22.48
CA ASP A 558 -8.39 55.36 -21.65
C ASP A 558 -8.78 54.54 -20.40
N ALA A 559 -8.10 53.44 -20.06
CA ALA A 559 -8.23 52.78 -18.74
C ALA A 559 -7.42 53.49 -17.63
N ALA A 560 -7.81 54.74 -17.33
CA ALA A 560 -7.42 55.72 -16.30
C ALA A 560 -6.36 55.40 -15.19
N PRO A 561 -5.66 56.43 -14.63
CA PRO A 561 -4.57 56.29 -13.62
C PRO A 561 -4.95 55.72 -12.23
N ALA A 562 -6.16 55.16 -12.08
CA ALA A 562 -6.71 54.72 -10.79
C ALA A 562 -6.21 53.33 -10.37
N ILE A 563 -5.68 52.52 -11.29
CA ILE A 563 -5.19 51.16 -11.02
C ILE A 563 -3.67 51.17 -11.06
N ARG A 564 -3.02 50.80 -9.95
CA ARG A 564 -1.56 50.58 -9.94
C ARG A 564 -1.23 49.33 -10.74
N HIS A 565 -0.66 49.50 -11.93
CA HIS A 565 -0.15 48.38 -12.72
C HIS A 565 1.02 47.71 -11.97
N LEU A 566 0.87 46.41 -11.70
CA LEU A 566 1.96 45.55 -11.24
C LEU A 566 2.91 45.24 -12.41
N PRO A 567 4.20 44.94 -12.15
CA PRO A 567 5.13 44.54 -13.21
C PRO A 567 4.66 43.24 -13.88
N PRO A 568 4.85 43.09 -15.20
CA PRO A 568 4.42 41.90 -15.94
C PRO A 568 5.19 40.66 -15.45
N THR A 569 4.48 39.59 -15.12
CA THR A 569 5.08 38.32 -14.67
C THR A 569 5.71 37.58 -15.85
N GLN A 570 6.95 37.11 -15.64
CA GLN A 570 7.67 36.27 -16.59
C GLN A 570 7.61 34.79 -16.16
N ILE A 571 7.64 34.53 -14.85
CA ILE A 571 7.75 33.20 -14.23
C ILE A 571 6.37 32.69 -13.80
N ARG A 572 5.58 33.53 -13.10
CA ARG A 572 4.23 33.21 -12.67
C ARG A 572 3.25 33.32 -13.85
N SER A 573 2.24 32.45 -13.91
CA SER A 573 1.21 32.50 -14.95
C SER A 573 0.50 33.86 -14.95
N PRO A 574 0.28 34.49 -16.12
CA PRO A 574 -0.51 35.73 -16.21
C PRO A 574 -1.91 35.58 -15.60
N PHE A 575 -2.51 34.38 -15.69
CA PHE A 575 -3.81 34.10 -15.06
C PHE A 575 -3.77 34.15 -13.53
N ALA A 576 -2.67 33.71 -12.92
CA ALA A 576 -2.47 33.85 -11.48
C ALA A 576 -2.14 35.31 -11.10
N ALA A 577 -1.41 36.04 -11.96
CA ALA A 577 -1.07 37.45 -11.73
C ALA A 577 -2.31 38.36 -11.65
N LEU A 578 -3.44 38.00 -12.30
CA LEU A 578 -4.73 38.70 -12.17
C LEU A 578 -5.24 38.79 -10.71
N SER A 579 -4.83 37.86 -9.84
CA SER A 579 -5.15 37.88 -8.40
C SER A 579 -4.24 38.82 -7.59
N GLY A 580 -3.36 39.59 -8.23
CA GLY A 580 -2.43 40.53 -7.59
C GLY A 580 -1.05 39.94 -7.28
N PHE A 581 -0.74 38.74 -7.75
CA PHE A 581 0.55 38.08 -7.52
C PHE A 581 1.64 38.52 -8.52
N THR A 582 2.90 38.59 -8.06
CA THR A 582 4.08 38.97 -8.85
C THR A 582 5.02 37.77 -9.07
N ASP A 583 6.17 37.96 -9.72
CA ASP A 583 7.23 36.93 -9.84
C ASP A 583 8.00 36.65 -8.52
N GLU A 584 7.55 37.22 -7.39
CA GLU A 584 8.00 36.84 -6.05
C GLU A 584 7.14 35.67 -5.55
N PHE A 585 7.75 34.73 -4.82
CA PHE A 585 7.09 33.52 -4.34
C PHE A 585 7.38 33.35 -2.84
N GLU A 586 6.35 33.00 -2.06
CA GLU A 586 6.50 32.82 -0.60
C GLU A 586 6.95 31.41 -0.22
N SER A 587 6.60 30.42 -1.03
CA SER A 587 6.86 29.00 -0.77
C SER A 587 7.09 28.20 -2.05
N ILE A 588 7.59 26.97 -1.91
CA ILE A 588 7.75 26.06 -3.04
C ILE A 588 6.38 25.60 -3.57
N HIS A 589 5.39 25.44 -2.70
CA HIS A 589 4.00 25.19 -3.10
C HIS A 589 3.43 26.33 -3.97
N ASP A 590 3.65 27.59 -3.57
CA ASP A 590 3.26 28.78 -4.35
C ASP A 590 3.96 28.81 -5.73
N LEU A 591 5.25 28.48 -5.78
CA LEU A 591 6.00 28.35 -7.04
C LEU A 591 5.43 27.24 -7.94
N CYS A 592 5.24 26.02 -7.42
CA CYS A 592 4.76 24.88 -8.21
C CYS A 592 3.31 25.05 -8.68
N SER A 593 2.44 25.66 -7.86
CA SER A 593 1.01 25.82 -8.17
C SER A 593 0.68 27.00 -9.10
N THR A 594 1.52 28.04 -9.13
CA THR A 594 1.24 29.27 -9.90
C THR A 594 2.21 29.56 -11.05
N VAL A 595 3.19 28.67 -11.29
CA VAL A 595 4.07 28.77 -12.46
C VAL A 595 3.29 28.78 -13.77
N ARG A 596 3.80 29.54 -14.76
CA ARG A 596 3.20 29.63 -16.09
C ARG A 596 3.14 28.30 -16.85
N GLY A 597 2.18 28.22 -17.78
CA GLY A 597 2.07 27.12 -18.74
C GLY A 597 3.37 26.86 -19.50
N GLY A 598 3.67 25.57 -19.73
CA GLY A 598 4.87 25.10 -20.42
C GLY A 598 6.05 24.74 -19.50
N VAL A 599 6.00 25.09 -18.21
CA VAL A 599 6.96 24.61 -17.21
C VAL A 599 6.34 23.42 -16.46
N PHE A 600 7.07 22.30 -16.40
CA PHE A 600 6.72 21.21 -15.48
C PHE A 600 7.64 21.29 -14.26
N LEU A 601 7.03 21.45 -13.09
CA LEU A 601 7.67 21.38 -11.78
C LEU A 601 6.70 20.71 -10.82
N GLU A 602 7.07 19.55 -10.28
CA GLU A 602 6.25 18.81 -9.33
C GLU A 602 6.79 19.03 -7.91
N GLU A 603 5.90 19.29 -6.94
CA GLU A 603 6.30 19.56 -5.55
C GLU A 603 7.06 18.38 -4.92
N SER A 604 6.65 17.15 -5.21
CA SER A 604 7.32 15.90 -4.78
C SER A 604 8.78 15.75 -5.25
N ALA A 605 9.15 16.42 -6.34
CA ALA A 605 10.51 16.33 -6.89
C ALA A 605 11.46 17.38 -6.30
N VAL A 606 10.93 18.34 -5.53
CA VAL A 606 11.66 19.48 -4.96
C VAL A 606 11.85 19.27 -3.46
N PRO A 607 13.10 19.11 -2.96
CA PRO A 607 13.37 18.78 -1.57
C PRO A 607 12.96 19.92 -0.61
N TYR A 608 11.75 19.81 -0.06
CA TYR A 608 11.10 20.84 0.75
C TYR A 608 10.38 20.25 1.96
N ILE A 609 10.62 20.81 3.15
CA ILE A 609 9.88 20.42 4.36
C ILE A 609 9.03 21.59 4.82
N ALA A 610 7.72 21.44 4.80
CA ALA A 610 6.82 22.43 5.40
C ALA A 610 7.14 22.62 6.89
N VAL A 611 7.68 23.78 7.29
CA VAL A 611 7.92 24.16 8.70
C VAL A 611 6.62 24.71 9.33
N HIS A 612 5.50 24.63 8.62
CA HIS A 612 4.24 25.26 9.00
C HIS A 612 3.62 24.65 10.26
N LYS A 613 2.95 25.51 11.05
CA LYS A 613 2.32 25.19 12.36
C LYS A 613 1.01 24.39 12.21
N GLY A 614 1.04 23.35 11.38
CA GLY A 614 -0.03 22.36 11.29
C GLY A 614 -0.14 21.57 12.59
N ARG A 615 -1.34 21.08 12.90
CA ARG A 615 -1.56 20.19 14.04
C ARG A 615 -1.19 18.76 13.66
N TRP A 616 0.06 18.42 13.90
CA TRP A 616 0.61 17.08 13.67
C TRP A 616 0.37 16.16 14.87
N ASN A 617 0.19 14.88 14.57
CA ASN A 617 0.03 13.81 15.55
C ASN A 617 1.40 13.43 16.13
N ALA A 618 1.53 13.35 17.45
CA ALA A 618 2.81 13.05 18.10
C ALA A 618 3.08 11.57 18.37
N TYR A 619 2.32 10.64 17.79
CA TYR A 619 2.36 9.21 18.13
C TYR A 619 3.76 8.58 18.30
N VAL A 620 4.77 8.93 17.49
CA VAL A 620 6.15 8.44 17.65
C VAL A 620 6.78 8.95 18.94
N TYR A 621 6.62 10.24 19.23
CA TYR A 621 7.10 10.90 20.44
C TYR A 621 6.33 10.41 21.68
N ASP A 622 5.02 10.20 21.55
CA ASP A 622 4.16 9.67 22.61
C ASP A 622 4.50 8.21 22.95
N PHE A 623 4.70 7.39 21.92
CA PHE A 623 5.19 6.02 22.05
C PHE A 623 6.57 5.98 22.71
N PHE A 624 7.50 6.82 22.27
CA PHE A 624 8.83 6.86 22.88
C PHE A 624 8.79 7.31 24.35
N LYS A 625 7.81 8.14 24.74
CA LYS A 625 7.63 8.59 26.13
C LYS A 625 6.98 7.53 27.04
N HIS A 626 5.98 6.79 26.55
CA HIS A 626 5.13 5.92 27.38
C HIS A 626 5.18 4.42 27.07
N GLY A 627 5.55 4.04 25.85
CA GLY A 627 5.68 2.64 25.42
C GLY A 627 4.37 1.83 25.36
N GLY A 628 3.21 2.48 25.44
CA GLY A 628 1.91 1.79 25.46
C GLY A 628 1.21 1.78 24.09
N LEU A 629 0.55 0.68 23.75
CA LEU A 629 -0.29 0.56 22.54
C LEU A 629 -1.65 1.26 22.70
N ASP A 630 -2.33 1.05 23.83
CA ASP A 630 -3.69 1.59 24.05
C ASP A 630 -3.79 3.11 23.93
N PRO A 631 -2.83 3.94 24.41
CA PRO A 631 -2.88 5.39 24.22
C PRO A 631 -2.68 5.82 22.75
N LEU A 632 -1.97 5.03 21.93
CA LEU A 632 -1.86 5.32 20.50
C LEU A 632 -3.18 5.09 19.76
N VAL A 633 -3.92 4.05 20.15
CA VAL A 633 -5.22 3.74 19.54
C VAL A 633 -6.29 4.72 20.02
N LYS A 634 -6.38 4.91 21.34
CA LYS A 634 -7.44 5.69 21.97
C LYS A 634 -7.25 7.20 21.86
N ASP A 635 -6.04 7.70 22.15
CA ASP A 635 -5.82 9.14 22.31
C ASP A 635 -5.20 9.76 21.04
N ASN A 636 -4.30 9.04 20.38
CA ASN A 636 -3.71 9.49 19.11
C ASN A 636 -4.58 9.11 17.88
N GLY A 637 -5.66 8.35 18.06
CA GLY A 637 -6.63 8.02 17.00
C GLY A 637 -6.05 7.18 15.84
N ILE A 638 -4.96 6.43 16.08
CA ILE A 638 -4.37 5.56 15.07
C ILE A 638 -5.06 4.19 15.13
N LYS A 639 -5.52 3.67 13.99
CA LYS A 639 -6.08 2.31 13.91
C LYS A 639 -5.09 1.31 14.50
N LYS A 640 -5.56 0.41 15.38
CA LYS A 640 -4.71 -0.56 16.10
C LYS A 640 -3.77 -1.33 15.17
N GLU A 641 -4.27 -1.66 13.99
CA GLU A 641 -3.56 -2.39 12.94
C GLU A 641 -2.41 -1.59 12.28
N ASP A 642 -2.57 -0.27 12.16
CA ASP A 642 -1.58 0.61 11.51
C ASP A 642 -0.43 0.97 12.46
N VAL A 643 -0.62 0.84 13.78
CA VAL A 643 0.37 1.18 14.81
C VAL A 643 1.69 0.43 14.58
N TRP A 644 1.62 -0.88 14.30
CA TRP A 644 2.83 -1.69 14.06
C TRP A 644 3.60 -1.21 12.82
N PHE A 645 2.93 -1.03 11.68
CA PHE A 645 3.57 -0.58 10.44
C PHE A 645 4.23 0.79 10.63
N ARG A 646 3.50 1.76 11.21
CA ARG A 646 3.99 3.13 11.42
C ARG A 646 5.19 3.22 12.37
N LEU A 647 5.27 2.35 13.38
CA LEU A 647 6.39 2.31 14.31
C LEU A 647 7.56 1.47 13.75
N LYS A 648 7.28 0.41 12.97
CA LYS A 648 8.29 -0.34 12.21
C LYS A 648 8.99 0.54 11.17
N ASP A 649 8.25 1.38 10.46
CA ASP A 649 8.82 2.34 9.51
C ASP A 649 9.79 3.31 10.20
N PHE A 650 9.45 3.79 11.40
CA PHE A 650 10.33 4.64 12.20
C PHE A 650 11.57 3.89 12.73
N SER A 651 11.43 2.65 13.21
CA SER A 651 12.56 1.80 13.59
C SER A 651 13.50 1.54 12.39
N ARG A 652 12.95 1.27 11.19
CA ARG A 652 13.71 1.14 9.93
C ARG A 652 14.49 2.41 9.59
N ILE A 653 13.89 3.60 9.76
CA ILE A 653 14.58 4.88 9.56
C ILE A 653 15.74 5.05 10.57
N LEU A 654 15.50 4.78 11.85
CA LEU A 654 16.56 4.81 12.89
C LEU A 654 17.69 3.82 12.58
N ALA A 655 17.35 2.60 12.15
CA ALA A 655 18.31 1.58 11.76
C ALA A 655 19.21 2.05 10.61
N ILE A 656 18.62 2.62 9.55
CA ILE A 656 19.37 3.12 8.39
C ILE A 656 20.24 4.32 8.77
N ILE A 657 19.76 5.24 9.61
CA ILE A 657 20.57 6.37 10.12
C ILE A 657 21.78 5.83 10.90
N VAL A 658 21.57 4.91 11.84
CA VAL A 658 22.64 4.31 12.66
C VAL A 658 23.65 3.55 11.80
N THR A 659 23.20 2.70 10.87
CA THR A 659 24.11 1.93 10.01
C THR A 659 24.88 2.85 9.06
N SER A 660 24.23 3.85 8.45
CA SER A 660 24.91 4.81 7.55
C SER A 660 25.97 5.64 8.30
N LEU A 661 25.65 6.15 9.49
CA LEU A 661 26.62 6.87 10.33
C LEU A 661 27.72 5.95 10.87
N THR A 662 27.43 4.67 11.12
CA THR A 662 28.45 3.69 11.52
C THR A 662 29.40 3.39 10.34
N ASN A 663 28.88 3.22 9.14
CA ASN A 663 29.65 2.94 7.93
C ASN A 663 30.52 4.15 7.53
N PHE A 664 30.07 5.38 7.80
CA PHE A 664 30.89 6.58 7.64
C PHE A 664 32.19 6.54 8.46
N PHE A 665 32.20 5.92 9.65
CA PHE A 665 33.42 5.71 10.45
C PHE A 665 34.18 4.41 10.11
N LYS A 666 33.50 3.42 9.51
CA LYS A 666 34.11 2.15 9.06
C LYS A 666 34.54 2.23 7.59
N LEU A 667 35.50 3.11 7.30
CA LEU A 667 36.14 3.23 5.99
C LEU A 667 37.02 2.00 5.66
N ASP A 668 36.40 0.84 5.41
CA ASP A 668 36.97 -0.27 4.59
C ASP A 668 36.04 -1.49 4.36
N VAL A 669 34.73 -1.40 4.63
CA VAL A 669 33.77 -2.46 4.25
C VAL A 669 32.83 -1.95 3.17
N SER A 670 32.57 -2.79 2.17
CA SER A 670 31.55 -2.63 1.13
C SER A 670 30.26 -2.04 1.72
N MET A 671 29.93 -0.81 1.30
CA MET A 671 28.75 -0.09 1.80
C MET A 671 27.43 -0.83 1.53
N ASP A 672 27.45 -1.78 0.59
CA ASP A 672 26.28 -2.47 0.08
C ASP A 672 26.02 -3.78 0.85
N ASP A 673 27.04 -4.54 1.29
CA ASP A 673 26.85 -5.83 2.00
C ASP A 673 26.17 -5.62 3.38
N ALA A 674 26.69 -4.72 4.20
CA ALA A 674 26.13 -4.42 5.53
C ALA A 674 24.77 -3.68 5.47
N MET A 675 24.34 -3.23 4.29
CA MET A 675 23.03 -2.62 4.06
C MET A 675 22.06 -3.61 3.40
N MET A 676 22.55 -4.58 2.60
CA MET A 676 21.79 -5.77 2.22
C MET A 676 21.31 -6.50 3.46
N ASP A 677 22.15 -6.74 4.47
CA ASP A 677 21.73 -7.34 5.76
C ASP A 677 20.53 -6.60 6.39
N VAL A 678 20.52 -5.27 6.39
CA VAL A 678 19.44 -4.45 6.96
C VAL A 678 18.17 -4.51 6.10
N GLN A 679 18.32 -4.60 4.79
CA GLN A 679 17.21 -4.63 3.85
C GLN A 679 16.61 -6.05 3.74
N GLU A 680 17.42 -7.11 3.72
CA GLU A 680 16.99 -8.50 3.83
C GLU A 680 16.27 -8.78 5.16
N VAL A 681 16.75 -8.26 6.30
CA VAL A 681 15.99 -8.35 7.56
C VAL A 681 14.65 -7.60 7.48
N GLY A 682 14.57 -6.52 6.70
CA GLY A 682 13.32 -5.82 6.41
C GLY A 682 12.35 -6.64 5.54
N ASP A 683 12.88 -7.26 4.48
CA ASP A 683 12.15 -7.91 3.39
C ASP A 683 11.80 -9.38 3.73
N MET A 684 12.63 -10.10 4.49
CA MET A 684 12.26 -11.38 5.15
C MET A 684 11.06 -11.20 6.09
N MET A 685 10.83 -9.98 6.59
CA MET A 685 9.65 -9.60 7.37
C MET A 685 8.51 -8.95 6.53
N GLN A 686 8.61 -8.94 5.19
CA GLN A 686 7.55 -8.49 4.28
C GLN A 686 7.17 -9.50 3.18
N GLY A 687 7.94 -10.58 2.98
CA GLY A 687 7.76 -11.50 1.87
C GLY A 687 6.34 -12.08 1.70
N ASP A 688 5.59 -11.54 0.75
CA ASP A 688 4.34 -12.10 0.22
C ASP A 688 4.59 -13.00 -1.01
N ASP A 689 5.83 -13.14 -1.48
CA ASP A 689 6.17 -14.07 -2.58
C ASP A 689 6.13 -15.55 -2.14
N PRO A 690 5.65 -16.46 -2.99
CA PRO A 690 5.61 -17.89 -2.72
C PRO A 690 6.99 -18.54 -2.91
N PRO A 691 7.40 -19.48 -2.05
CA PRO A 691 8.47 -20.40 -2.41
C PRO A 691 8.00 -21.30 -3.57
N GLU A 692 8.87 -21.51 -4.56
CA GLU A 692 8.66 -22.54 -5.58
C GLU A 692 8.93 -23.91 -4.94
N ASP A 693 7.87 -24.68 -4.67
CA ASP A 693 7.98 -26.05 -4.18
C ASP A 693 8.48 -26.97 -5.32
N GLU A 694 9.77 -27.32 -5.31
CA GLU A 694 10.28 -28.49 -6.03
C GLU A 694 9.78 -29.79 -5.37
N ASP A 695 8.62 -30.29 -5.81
CA ASP A 695 8.19 -31.64 -5.46
C ASP A 695 7.61 -32.38 -6.69
N LYS A 696 8.49 -33.09 -7.41
CA LYS A 696 8.11 -34.05 -8.47
C LYS A 696 8.05 -35.46 -7.87
N PRO A 697 6.92 -36.17 -7.99
CA PRO A 697 6.79 -37.51 -7.43
C PRO A 697 7.65 -38.52 -8.20
N LYS A 698 8.38 -39.37 -7.46
CA LYS A 698 9.09 -40.53 -8.03
C LYS A 698 8.11 -41.66 -8.31
N LEU A 699 8.11 -42.15 -9.54
CA LEU A 699 7.53 -43.44 -9.95
C LEU A 699 8.62 -44.27 -10.65
N ALA A 700 8.53 -45.60 -10.55
CA ALA A 700 9.70 -46.47 -10.47
C ALA A 700 9.92 -47.44 -11.65
N ALA A 701 11.13 -48.03 -11.63
CA ALA A 701 11.55 -49.32 -12.19
C ALA A 701 12.02 -49.42 -13.67
N GLY A 702 13.11 -50.18 -13.88
CA GLY A 702 13.69 -50.55 -15.18
C GLY A 702 15.15 -50.12 -15.37
N ALA A 703 16.14 -50.55 -14.56
CA ALA A 703 16.78 -51.88 -14.51
C ALA A 703 18.00 -52.04 -15.47
N LYS A 704 19.07 -52.70 -14.96
CA LYS A 704 20.40 -52.98 -15.59
C LYS A 704 21.32 -51.76 -15.72
N ASP A 705 22.65 -51.82 -15.64
CA ASP A 705 23.65 -52.77 -15.09
C ASP A 705 25.02 -52.03 -15.13
N ALA A 706 26.07 -52.29 -14.34
CA ALA A 706 26.30 -53.09 -13.12
C ALA A 706 27.70 -52.71 -12.54
N THR A 707 28.02 -53.14 -11.29
CA THR A 707 29.40 -53.30 -10.70
C THR A 707 30.37 -52.09 -10.63
N VAL A 708 31.28 -51.89 -9.65
CA VAL A 708 31.59 -52.30 -8.27
C VAL A 708 32.95 -51.65 -7.92
N ALA A 709 33.24 -51.42 -6.62
CA ALA A 709 34.54 -51.07 -5.97
C ALA A 709 34.70 -49.59 -5.54
N LYS A 710 34.58 -49.22 -4.25
CA LYS A 710 35.36 -49.55 -3.02
C LYS A 710 36.74 -48.89 -2.92
N ALA A 711 36.83 -47.83 -2.10
CA ALA A 711 37.81 -47.60 -1.01
C ALA A 711 37.46 -46.26 -0.35
N ALA A 712 36.99 -46.17 0.91
CA ALA A 712 37.64 -46.43 2.20
C ALA A 712 38.16 -45.12 2.86
N ALA A 713 37.58 -44.82 4.02
CA ALA A 713 37.75 -43.62 4.84
C ALA A 713 39.17 -43.36 5.39
N VAL A 714 39.42 -42.15 5.95
CA VAL A 714 39.74 -41.95 7.39
C VAL A 714 40.08 -40.47 7.77
N THR A 715 39.31 -39.92 8.73
CA THR A 715 39.59 -38.87 9.75
C THR A 715 39.94 -37.38 9.44
N ASN A 716 39.20 -36.53 10.18
CA ASN A 716 39.62 -35.41 11.06
C ASN A 716 39.89 -33.97 10.55
N ARG A 717 39.00 -33.09 11.06
CA ARG A 717 39.22 -31.76 11.69
C ARG A 717 39.54 -30.53 10.81
N LYS A 718 38.56 -29.61 10.83
CA LYS A 718 38.56 -28.16 10.50
C LYS A 718 39.78 -27.37 11.07
N PRO A 719 39.98 -26.09 10.67
CA PRO A 719 39.51 -25.38 9.47
C PRO A 719 40.65 -24.68 8.68
N LYS A 720 40.44 -24.38 7.39
CA LYS A 720 41.26 -23.40 6.66
C LYS A 720 40.42 -22.50 5.75
N LYS A 721 40.89 -21.26 5.64
CA LYS A 721 40.43 -20.18 4.76
C LYS A 721 40.21 -20.70 3.33
N GLU A 722 39.08 -20.37 2.73
CA GLU A 722 38.92 -20.50 1.28
C GLU A 722 39.46 -19.29 0.54
N LYS A 723 40.11 -19.60 -0.59
CA LYS A 723 40.59 -18.65 -1.58
C LYS A 723 39.53 -18.47 -2.64
N VAL A 724 39.52 -17.28 -3.26
CA VAL A 724 38.95 -17.07 -4.58
C VAL A 724 39.50 -18.11 -5.56
N ILE A 725 38.61 -18.78 -6.29
CA ILE A 725 38.92 -19.49 -7.53
C ILE A 725 37.97 -18.90 -8.57
N ASP A 726 38.59 -18.36 -9.62
CA ASP A 726 37.95 -17.87 -10.83
C ASP A 726 38.00 -18.96 -11.91
N SER A 727 37.30 -18.74 -13.02
CA SER A 727 37.20 -19.51 -14.28
C SER A 727 35.87 -20.23 -14.50
N TRP A 728 35.11 -19.71 -15.46
CA TRP A 728 34.87 -20.43 -16.71
C TRP A 728 35.15 -19.50 -17.91
N SER A 729 36.25 -19.81 -18.60
CA SER A 729 36.56 -19.54 -20.02
C SER A 729 35.42 -19.96 -20.97
N ASP A 730 35.37 -19.59 -22.26
CA ASP A 730 36.11 -18.67 -23.17
C ASP A 730 35.18 -18.44 -24.40
N GLU A 731 35.47 -17.49 -25.29
CA GLU A 731 35.55 -17.72 -26.77
C GLU A 731 35.86 -16.43 -27.58
N PHE A 732 37.09 -16.38 -28.09
CA PHE A 732 37.60 -15.74 -29.34
C PHE A 732 37.43 -14.23 -29.66
N GLY A 733 38.56 -13.60 -30.02
CA GLY A 733 38.62 -12.32 -30.75
C GLY A 733 39.98 -11.61 -30.67
N ASP A 734 40.99 -12.13 -31.37
CA ASP A 734 42.36 -11.59 -31.44
C ASP A 734 42.49 -10.34 -32.35
N ASP A 735 43.34 -9.39 -31.96
CA ASP A 735 44.20 -8.56 -32.83
C ASP A 735 44.98 -7.54 -31.95
N GLY A 736 46.30 -7.68 -31.87
CA GLY A 736 47.16 -6.92 -30.96
C GLY A 736 47.88 -5.69 -31.54
N ALA A 737 48.42 -4.86 -30.66
CA ALA A 737 49.51 -3.92 -30.95
C ALA A 737 50.28 -3.58 -29.67
N GLU A 738 51.54 -4.01 -29.58
CA GLU A 738 52.48 -3.69 -28.51
C GLU A 738 53.05 -2.28 -28.69
N VAL A 739 53.24 -1.52 -27.59
CA VAL A 739 54.36 -0.57 -27.46
C VAL A 739 54.85 -0.52 -26.00
N ASP A 740 56.16 -0.68 -25.87
CA ASP A 740 57.00 -0.77 -24.68
C ASP A 740 56.97 0.42 -23.67
N ASP A 741 56.81 0.06 -22.39
CA ASP A 741 57.85 0.05 -21.33
C ASP A 741 58.34 1.34 -20.60
N GLU A 742 59.03 1.07 -19.48
CA GLU A 742 59.90 1.89 -18.61
C GLU A 742 59.29 2.77 -17.49
N VAL A 743 59.02 2.06 -16.39
CA VAL A 743 59.32 2.38 -14.98
C VAL A 743 60.24 3.59 -14.70
N ALA A 744 59.79 4.51 -13.82
CA ALA A 744 60.68 5.23 -12.91
C ALA A 744 60.01 5.55 -11.55
N LYS A 745 60.59 5.05 -10.46
CA LYS A 745 60.34 5.54 -9.09
C LYS A 745 61.48 6.47 -8.70
N GLN A 746 61.21 7.71 -8.26
CA GLN A 746 61.85 8.26 -7.05
C GLN A 746 61.29 9.60 -6.56
N ASP A 747 61.26 9.68 -5.23
CA ASP A 747 61.51 10.80 -4.33
C ASP A 747 60.59 12.03 -4.18
N ARG A 748 60.30 12.25 -2.89
CA ARG A 748 59.73 13.45 -2.29
C ARG A 748 60.77 14.57 -2.27
N THR A 749 60.37 15.78 -2.62
CA THR A 749 60.87 17.00 -1.95
C THR A 749 59.74 18.03 -1.82
N CYS A 750 59.67 18.69 -0.67
CA CYS A 750 58.75 19.81 -0.45
C CYS A 750 59.41 21.12 -0.90
N SER A 751 58.64 21.99 -1.55
CA SER A 751 58.94 23.42 -1.68
C SER A 751 57.67 24.24 -1.42
N SER A 752 57.82 25.46 -0.94
CA SER A 752 56.78 26.18 -0.20
C SER A 752 56.40 27.55 -0.78
N SER A 753 55.08 27.82 -0.78
CA SER A 753 54.43 29.15 -0.82
C SER A 753 54.49 29.93 -2.17
N PRO A 754 53.63 30.95 -2.41
CA PRO A 754 52.65 31.56 -1.50
C PRO A 754 51.19 31.63 -2.01
N GLY A 755 50.28 31.92 -1.07
CA GLY A 755 48.84 31.73 -1.22
C GLY A 755 48.05 32.75 -2.06
N THR A 756 46.83 32.32 -2.37
CA THR A 756 45.65 33.13 -2.71
C THR A 756 44.49 32.70 -1.81
N PRO A 757 43.54 33.60 -1.46
CA PRO A 757 42.65 33.39 -0.31
C PRO A 757 41.46 32.45 -0.62
N ASP A 758 41.18 31.53 0.30
CA ASP A 758 39.98 30.70 0.27
C ASP A 758 38.69 31.50 0.55
N PRO A 759 37.55 31.16 -0.08
CA PRO A 759 36.26 31.71 0.26
C PRO A 759 35.73 31.10 1.59
N PRO A 760 34.96 31.87 2.40
CA PRO A 760 34.50 31.41 3.71
C PRO A 760 33.42 30.33 3.58
N GLY A 761 33.58 29.20 4.26
CA GLY A 761 32.54 28.16 4.35
C GLY A 761 33.01 26.73 4.57
N VAL A 762 34.30 26.43 4.46
CA VAL A 762 34.85 25.11 4.82
C VAL A 762 35.05 25.05 6.33
N LEU A 763 34.27 24.21 7.02
CA LEU A 763 34.60 23.80 8.38
C LEU A 763 35.90 22.96 8.33
N PRO A 764 36.98 23.35 9.01
CA PRO A 764 38.16 22.50 9.08
C PRO A 764 37.81 21.30 9.98
N VAL A 765 37.90 20.09 9.40
CA VAL A 765 37.80 18.83 10.16
C VAL A 765 39.10 18.64 10.95
N GLY A 766 39.22 19.38 12.04
CA GLY A 766 40.19 19.07 13.10
C GLY A 766 39.68 17.94 13.99
N GLU A 767 40.55 17.41 14.85
CA GLU A 767 40.29 16.24 15.72
C GLU A 767 39.02 16.36 16.59
N ASN A 768 38.56 17.59 16.87
CA ASN A 768 37.32 17.86 17.60
C ASN A 768 36.04 17.54 16.81
N GLY A 769 36.08 17.54 15.47
CA GLY A 769 34.92 17.25 14.61
C GLY A 769 34.49 15.78 14.72
N ASP A 770 35.45 14.86 14.57
CA ASP A 770 35.22 13.42 14.69
C ASP A 770 34.72 13.03 16.09
N ALA A 771 35.29 13.63 17.13
CA ALA A 771 34.85 13.41 18.51
C ALA A 771 33.38 13.85 18.71
N SER A 772 32.94 14.90 18.02
CA SER A 772 31.56 15.39 18.07
C SER A 772 30.60 14.49 17.29
N LEU A 773 30.96 14.11 16.06
CA LEU A 773 30.13 13.22 15.23
C LEU A 773 30.00 11.80 15.84
N ARG A 774 31.02 11.31 16.57
CA ARG A 774 30.94 10.07 17.36
C ARG A 774 29.90 10.16 18.49
N ARG A 775 29.73 11.33 19.13
CA ARG A 775 28.66 11.54 20.13
C ARG A 775 27.28 11.54 19.48
N VAL A 776 27.16 12.07 18.26
CA VAL A 776 25.92 11.98 17.48
C VAL A 776 25.58 10.52 17.20
N LEU A 777 26.51 9.73 16.64
CA LEU A 777 26.31 8.30 16.40
C LEU A 777 25.88 7.55 17.68
N LEU A 778 26.59 7.75 18.80
CA LEU A 778 26.25 7.13 20.09
C LEU A 778 24.83 7.47 20.54
N SER A 779 24.42 8.73 20.37
CA SER A 779 23.08 9.19 20.76
C SER A 779 21.98 8.55 19.89
N PHE A 780 22.22 8.38 18.58
CA PHE A 780 21.29 7.66 17.69
C PHE A 780 21.26 6.15 17.96
N GLN A 781 22.39 5.53 18.33
CA GLN A 781 22.44 4.13 18.78
C GLN A 781 21.62 3.92 20.06
N MET A 782 21.79 4.78 21.06
CA MET A 782 20.99 4.74 22.30
C MET A 782 19.49 4.97 22.02
N LEU A 783 19.15 5.92 21.12
CA LEU A 783 17.76 6.17 20.73
C LEU A 783 17.13 4.94 20.08
N ARG A 784 17.86 4.27 19.17
CA ARG A 784 17.41 3.05 18.52
C ARG A 784 17.18 1.92 19.53
N ILE A 785 18.13 1.68 20.43
CA ILE A 785 18.00 0.62 21.45
C ILE A 785 16.76 0.87 22.33
N GLU A 786 16.59 2.08 22.87
CA GLU A 786 15.44 2.40 23.73
C GLU A 786 14.09 2.39 22.96
N PHE A 787 14.09 2.70 21.66
CA PHE A 787 12.90 2.58 20.82
C PHE A 787 12.58 1.12 20.48
N ASP A 788 13.57 0.35 20.02
CA ASP A 788 13.41 -1.05 19.64
C ASP A 788 13.02 -1.91 20.85
N GLU A 789 13.60 -1.67 22.06
CA GLU A 789 13.17 -2.33 23.30
C GLU A 789 11.68 -2.07 23.61
N LYS A 790 11.22 -0.81 23.53
CA LYS A 790 9.80 -0.47 23.74
C LYS A 790 8.90 -1.04 22.65
N PHE A 791 9.38 -1.09 21.42
CA PHE A 791 8.69 -1.74 20.30
C PHE A 791 8.49 -3.22 20.60
N TRP A 792 9.56 -3.99 20.81
CA TRP A 792 9.44 -5.43 21.08
C TRP A 792 8.61 -5.75 22.33
N ASN A 793 8.72 -4.96 23.41
CA ASN A 793 7.89 -5.13 24.62
C ASN A 793 6.37 -4.95 24.41
N VAL A 794 5.92 -4.42 23.27
CA VAL A 794 4.49 -4.27 22.93
C VAL A 794 3.96 -5.41 22.05
N TRP A 795 4.85 -6.19 21.44
CA TRP A 795 4.50 -7.34 20.57
C TRP A 795 5.13 -8.66 21.04
N ALA A 796 5.65 -8.70 22.26
CA ALA A 796 6.10 -9.90 22.99
C ALA A 796 5.06 -10.30 24.05
#